data_AF-A0A4Y9S798-F1
#
_entry.id   AF-A0A4Y9S798-F1
#
_cell.length_a   1.000
_cell.length_b   1.000
_cell.length_c   1.000
_cell.angle_alpha   90.00
_cell.angle_beta   90.00
_cell.angle_gamma   90.00
#
_symmetry.space_group_name_H-M   'P 1'
#
loop_
_entity.id
_entity.type
_entity.pdbx_description
1 polymer ?
#
loop_
_entity_poly.entity_id
_entity_poly.type
_entity_poly.pdbx_seq_one_letter_code
_entity_poly.pdbx_strand_id
1 'polypeptide(L)'
;MMARLFSKLLALLLTALLVGAAAVYPADKRLLAGLLLAVGAVLLYRPGLWLLLAPALLPLLDFAPWTGSIFLEDLDLLLLLCAAVGYWRLDTRPPLLALPPWQRGLLVLLMLCVAISTWIGLQPLPPLDANAFTNYNSPYNSLRTAKGYLWALVLLPLMRRSAARDPDWLMRYFVPGMLIGLAGTCLAVLWERNTFPGLLNFSADYRPTAPFSAMHTGGAALDAYLAISLPFVLFWLHDARSHADQHRARTRLVSGLLLLALGSFAGFALFSRDIYLAYGGALAVVALLSFGHRLRGDRINWRTVLGAAVVLTVISFALYRVFATGGYRGLAAALIVLAAALVLAGTPERPRLSAAVIGFTVLLCGIDLALTYGGVVKGAYLAFGLSATLSGLGAVLLFSAVPALRSRGMALAMAAAPSLGLSAVLVAVHWGGVRAAPDSVLLVAIAAGLVLLNRGGAGPLLRLDRQTTTAALFSGIVLAMLIPITSSYYFTERFATVGADAGVRLRHWNEAVLMMQPDLATTAFGMGLGAYPRTYFWKNLHGEIPGSYSYQDEQTEHGRYLRLGTARYEAGYGEVLRMLQHVPARTGGRYSLSFDLRRSSADAVFFAGVCARWLLYPENCAYPKLKLRAPDGQWQHYEVALNGQIWPAATPTQFEMAVDGKQGYADVDNLSLRDLDSGAELLSNGGFSATSNHWFFSSDRNHFPWHIKNFYVNSYFELGAVGAAALGLLLSASFASLAMRGLNGDSTATIALAAMAGFLLVGLFDSLFDVPRLTLVFFMVLYAASLRPQRAMAASPRRSRQRRRLHVEAAADT
;
A
#
# COMPACT_ATOMS: atom_id res chain seq x y z
N MET A 1 21.96 -31.45 21.09
CA MET A 1 21.15 -31.26 22.32
C MET A 1 20.96 -29.78 22.66
N MET A 2 22.05 -29.01 22.79
CA MET A 2 22.03 -27.58 23.18
C MET A 2 21.14 -26.68 22.30
N ALA A 3 21.24 -26.80 20.98
CA ALA A 3 20.40 -25.99 20.05
C ALA A 3 18.89 -26.29 20.18
N ARG A 4 18.51 -27.51 20.57
CA ARG A 4 17.11 -27.91 20.77
C ARG A 4 16.59 -27.36 22.09
N LEU A 5 17.41 -27.40 23.13
CA LEU A 5 17.08 -26.79 24.42
C LEU A 5 16.88 -25.28 24.26
N PHE A 6 17.80 -24.61 23.54
CA PHE A 6 17.69 -23.18 23.26
C PHE A 6 16.40 -22.82 22.52
N SER A 7 16.03 -23.53 21.44
CA SER A 7 14.80 -23.22 20.71
C SER A 7 13.54 -23.43 21.55
N LYS A 8 13.55 -24.43 22.44
CA LYS A 8 12.44 -24.69 23.37
C LYS A 8 12.33 -23.64 24.47
N LEU A 9 13.45 -23.22 25.06
CA LEU A 9 13.47 -22.13 26.04
C LEU A 9 13.00 -20.81 25.43
N LEU A 10 13.46 -20.50 24.21
CA LEU A 10 13.01 -19.32 23.48
C LEU A 10 11.51 -19.38 23.17
N ALA A 11 10.99 -20.55 22.79
CA ALA A 11 9.56 -20.72 22.58
C ALA A 11 8.75 -20.46 23.86
N LEU A 12 9.20 -20.96 25.02
CA LEU A 12 8.55 -20.71 26.31
C LEU A 12 8.58 -19.23 26.68
N LEU A 13 9.71 -18.55 26.46
CA LEU A 13 9.82 -17.11 26.67
C LEU A 13 8.84 -16.34 25.79
N LEU A 14 8.76 -16.67 24.50
CA LEU A 14 7.83 -16.04 23.56
C LEU A 14 6.36 -16.32 23.93
N THR A 15 6.04 -17.50 24.45
CA THR A 15 4.70 -17.80 25.00
C THR A 15 4.40 -16.96 26.24
N ALA A 16 5.36 -16.81 27.16
CA ALA A 16 5.17 -15.96 28.34
C ALA A 16 4.96 -14.49 27.95
N LEU A 17 5.74 -13.98 26.97
CA LEU A 17 5.56 -12.65 26.40
C LEU A 17 4.20 -12.50 25.73
N LEU A 18 3.73 -13.50 24.98
CA LEU A 18 2.39 -13.48 24.37
C LEU A 18 1.29 -13.37 25.43
N VAL A 19 1.38 -14.16 26.50
CA VAL A 19 0.40 -14.14 27.60
C VAL A 19 0.41 -12.79 28.31
N GLY A 20 1.61 -12.27 28.62
CA GLY A 20 1.76 -10.95 29.24
C GLY A 20 1.22 -9.82 28.35
N ALA A 21 1.55 -9.84 27.07
CA ALA A 21 1.06 -8.87 26.09
C ALA A 21 -0.47 -8.93 25.94
N ALA A 22 -1.05 -10.12 25.81
CA ALA A 22 -2.50 -10.29 25.73
C ALA A 22 -3.23 -9.85 27.01
N ALA A 23 -2.58 -9.98 28.18
CA ALA A 23 -3.14 -9.54 29.47
C ALA A 23 -3.27 -8.01 29.55
N VAL A 24 -2.34 -7.25 28.97
CA VAL A 24 -2.38 -5.77 28.97
C VAL A 24 -3.08 -5.17 27.74
N TYR A 25 -3.18 -5.91 26.63
CA TYR A 25 -3.75 -5.41 25.38
C TYR A 25 -5.22 -5.01 25.50
N PRO A 26 -5.65 -3.77 25.18
CA PRO A 26 -7.00 -3.29 25.48
C PRO A 26 -8.02 -3.77 24.43
N ALA A 27 -8.38 -5.04 24.54
CA ALA A 27 -9.41 -5.72 23.77
C ALA A 27 -10.20 -6.68 24.67
N ASP A 28 -11.33 -7.20 24.17
CA ASP A 28 -12.07 -8.26 24.85
C ASP A 28 -11.18 -9.50 25.02
N LYS A 29 -10.89 -9.84 26.28
CA LYS A 29 -9.95 -10.92 26.63
C LYS A 29 -10.44 -12.29 26.19
N ARG A 30 -11.76 -12.54 26.20
CA ARG A 30 -12.35 -13.83 25.82
C ARG A 30 -12.26 -14.01 24.31
N LEU A 31 -12.63 -12.98 23.55
CA LEU A 31 -12.51 -12.98 22.10
C LEU A 31 -11.06 -13.13 21.66
N LEU A 32 -10.15 -12.34 22.24
CA LEU A 32 -8.72 -12.38 21.95
C LEU A 32 -8.13 -13.77 22.24
N ALA A 33 -8.41 -14.35 23.40
CA ALA A 33 -7.93 -15.69 23.75
C ALA A 33 -8.47 -16.76 22.79
N GLY A 34 -9.76 -16.70 22.45
CA GLY A 34 -10.37 -17.62 21.49
C GLY A 34 -9.71 -17.56 20.11
N LEU A 35 -9.45 -16.35 19.61
CA LEU A 35 -8.76 -16.13 18.33
C LEU A 35 -7.32 -16.64 18.36
N LEU A 36 -6.54 -16.30 19.40
CA LEU A 36 -5.16 -16.75 19.54
C LEU A 36 -5.06 -18.27 19.66
N LEU A 37 -5.98 -18.92 20.38
CA LEU A 37 -6.02 -20.38 20.48
C LEU A 37 -6.38 -21.03 19.14
N ALA A 38 -7.36 -20.49 18.41
CA ALA A 38 -7.75 -20.99 17.10
C ALA A 38 -6.60 -20.90 16.09
N VAL A 39 -5.96 -19.73 15.98
CA VAL A 39 -4.79 -19.53 15.11
C VAL A 39 -3.62 -20.41 15.57
N GLY A 40 -3.40 -20.53 16.88
CA GLY A 40 -2.36 -21.37 17.47
C GLY A 40 -2.56 -22.84 17.10
N ALA A 41 -3.79 -23.36 17.19
CA ALA A 41 -4.13 -24.73 16.79
C ALA A 41 -3.86 -24.97 15.30
N VAL A 42 -4.21 -24.03 14.43
CA VAL A 42 -3.92 -24.08 12.99
C VAL A 42 -2.41 -24.10 12.72
N LEU A 43 -1.64 -23.25 13.39
CA LEU A 43 -0.17 -23.22 13.26
C LEU A 43 0.50 -24.47 13.82
N LEU A 44 -0.06 -25.06 14.88
CA LEU A 44 0.35 -26.37 15.35
C LEU A 44 0.04 -27.43 14.30
N TYR A 45 -1.13 -27.45 13.69
CA TYR A 45 -1.42 -28.44 12.63
C TYR A 45 -0.52 -28.26 11.39
N ARG A 46 -0.34 -27.02 10.93
CA ARG A 46 0.43 -26.67 9.72
C ARG A 46 1.36 -25.48 9.97
N PRO A 47 2.60 -25.72 10.46
CA PRO A 47 3.53 -24.65 10.79
C PRO A 47 3.87 -23.74 9.62
N GLY A 48 3.88 -24.23 8.37
CA GLY A 48 4.18 -23.40 7.21
C GLY A 48 3.19 -22.25 6.97
N LEU A 49 1.98 -22.30 7.55
CA LEU A 49 0.95 -21.28 7.33
C LEU A 49 1.29 -19.90 7.89
N TRP A 50 2.23 -19.78 8.83
CA TRP A 50 2.66 -18.45 9.29
C TRP A 50 3.22 -17.59 8.13
N LEU A 51 3.83 -18.22 7.11
CA LEU A 51 4.32 -17.52 5.91
C LEU A 51 3.20 -16.97 5.02
N LEU A 52 1.98 -17.48 5.18
CA LEU A 52 0.78 -16.94 4.55
C LEU A 52 0.12 -15.90 5.47
N LEU A 53 -0.07 -16.24 6.75
CA LEU A 53 -0.77 -15.40 7.72
C LEU A 53 -0.03 -14.08 8.00
N ALA A 54 1.29 -14.12 8.22
CA ALA A 54 2.03 -12.92 8.57
C ALA A 54 1.97 -11.85 7.46
N PRO A 55 2.29 -12.14 6.18
CA PRO A 55 2.15 -11.14 5.11
C PRO A 55 0.69 -10.74 4.82
N ALA A 56 -0.27 -11.66 4.98
CA ALA A 56 -1.69 -11.39 4.72
C ALA A 56 -2.31 -10.45 5.75
N LEU A 57 -1.97 -10.65 7.02
CA LEU A 57 -2.55 -9.92 8.14
C LEU A 57 -1.72 -8.70 8.54
N LEU A 58 -0.49 -8.57 8.06
CA LEU A 58 0.37 -7.40 8.32
C LEU A 58 -0.29 -6.05 8.03
N PRO A 59 -0.94 -5.82 6.88
CA PRO A 59 -1.61 -4.54 6.66
C PRO A 59 -2.99 -4.47 7.32
N LEU A 60 -3.60 -5.58 7.73
CA LEU A 60 -5.00 -5.63 8.20
C LEU A 60 -5.14 -5.58 9.72
N LEU A 61 -4.14 -6.07 10.45
CA LEU A 61 -4.10 -6.04 11.90
C LEU A 61 -3.49 -4.73 12.38
N ASP A 62 -4.32 -3.69 12.37
CA ASP A 62 -3.97 -2.34 12.83
C ASP A 62 -5.11 -1.70 13.63
N PHE A 63 -5.46 -2.31 14.76
CA PHE A 63 -6.57 -1.80 15.58
C PHE A 63 -6.15 -0.71 16.56
N ALA A 64 -4.95 -0.12 16.40
CA ALA A 64 -4.49 1.00 17.22
C ALA A 64 -5.51 2.16 17.34
N PRO A 65 -6.30 2.53 16.32
CA PRO A 65 -7.35 3.54 16.45
C PRO A 65 -8.50 3.16 17.41
N TRP A 66 -8.72 1.86 17.65
CA TRP A 66 -9.73 1.35 18.60
C TRP A 66 -9.14 1.02 19.97
N THR A 67 -7.89 0.58 20.01
CA THR A 67 -7.23 0.11 21.22
C THR A 67 -6.44 1.22 21.92
N GLY A 68 -6.03 2.27 21.19
CA GLY A 68 -5.13 3.33 21.69
C GLY A 68 -3.69 2.85 21.90
N SER A 69 -3.36 1.61 21.52
CA SER A 69 -2.03 1.03 21.73
C SER A 69 -1.16 1.19 20.48
N ILE A 70 -0.15 2.07 20.57
CA ILE A 70 0.82 2.34 19.50
C ILE A 70 2.13 1.56 19.64
N PHE A 71 2.44 1.04 20.83
CA PHE A 71 3.66 0.28 21.10
C PHE A 71 3.46 -1.22 20.92
N LEU A 72 2.34 -1.74 21.43
CA LEU A 72 1.93 -3.14 21.31
C LEU A 72 0.74 -3.22 20.36
N GLU A 73 0.96 -3.72 19.15
CA GLU A 73 -0.06 -3.83 18.11
C GLU A 73 -0.60 -5.27 18.04
N ASP A 74 -1.79 -5.46 17.45
CA ASP A 74 -2.37 -6.81 17.24
C ASP A 74 -1.44 -7.72 16.42
N LEU A 75 -0.70 -7.12 15.48
CA LEU A 75 0.31 -7.81 14.69
C LEU A 75 1.40 -8.41 15.59
N ASP A 76 1.81 -7.73 16.66
CA ASP A 76 2.83 -8.26 17.59
C ASP A 76 2.32 -9.52 18.29
N LEU A 77 1.03 -9.59 18.65
CA LEU A 77 0.42 -10.79 19.24
C LEU A 77 0.42 -11.96 18.26
N LEU A 78 0.08 -11.71 16.98
CA LEU A 78 0.16 -12.73 15.93
C LEU A 78 1.60 -13.20 15.72
N LEU A 79 2.58 -12.29 15.69
CA LEU A 79 3.99 -12.61 15.47
C LEU A 79 4.60 -13.36 16.65
N LEU A 80 4.25 -12.99 17.89
CA LEU A 80 4.59 -13.72 19.10
C LEU A 80 4.06 -15.15 19.03
N LEU A 81 2.80 -15.34 18.63
CA LEU A 81 2.19 -16.67 18.45
C LEU A 81 2.89 -17.48 17.36
N CYS A 82 3.14 -16.87 16.19
CA CYS A 82 3.87 -17.50 15.10
C CYS A 82 5.28 -17.93 15.53
N ALA A 83 5.97 -17.07 16.26
CA ALA A 83 7.31 -17.33 16.76
C ALA A 83 7.28 -18.43 17.84
N ALA A 84 6.42 -18.34 18.85
CA ALA A 84 6.30 -19.34 19.90
C ALA A 84 6.05 -20.75 19.33
N VAL A 85 5.05 -20.89 18.45
CA VAL A 85 4.73 -22.19 17.81
C VAL A 85 5.87 -22.64 16.88
N GLY A 86 6.44 -21.71 16.10
CA GLY A 86 7.52 -21.97 15.17
C GLY A 86 8.80 -22.48 15.85
N TYR A 87 9.24 -21.80 16.91
CA TYR A 87 10.40 -22.17 17.72
C TYR A 87 10.17 -23.45 18.51
N TRP A 88 8.94 -23.68 19.00
CA TRP A 88 8.58 -24.95 19.64
C TRP A 88 8.74 -26.12 18.67
N ARG A 89 8.43 -25.93 17.39
CA ARG A 89 8.53 -26.97 16.34
C ARG A 89 9.83 -26.91 15.54
N LEU A 90 10.78 -26.08 15.97
CA LEU A 90 12.06 -25.93 15.28
C LEU A 90 12.90 -27.19 15.51
N ASP A 91 13.11 -27.92 14.43
CA ASP A 91 13.97 -29.10 14.38
C ASP A 91 15.44 -28.65 14.19
N THR A 92 16.37 -29.26 14.90
CA THR A 92 17.78 -28.83 14.98
C THR A 92 18.65 -29.24 13.79
N ARG A 93 18.06 -29.87 12.76
CA ARG A 93 18.80 -30.20 11.53
C ARG A 93 19.26 -28.93 10.83
N PRO A 94 20.50 -28.86 10.30
CA PRO A 94 21.03 -27.66 9.69
C PRO A 94 20.13 -27.21 8.52
N PRO A 95 19.76 -25.92 8.47
CA PRO A 95 18.88 -25.40 7.42
C PRO A 95 19.57 -25.48 6.06
N LEU A 96 18.95 -26.17 5.11
CA LEU A 96 19.47 -26.32 3.74
C LEU A 96 19.57 -24.99 2.99
N LEU A 97 18.78 -23.99 3.37
CA LEU A 97 18.85 -22.63 2.83
C LEU A 97 19.55 -21.66 3.80
N ALA A 98 20.40 -20.79 3.25
CA ALA A 98 21.10 -19.75 3.99
C ALA A 98 21.17 -18.45 3.18
N LEU A 99 21.35 -17.34 3.89
CA LEU A 99 21.77 -16.09 3.27
C LEU A 99 23.25 -16.20 2.84
N PRO A 100 23.64 -15.59 1.71
CA PRO A 100 25.04 -15.40 1.34
C PRO A 100 25.90 -14.87 2.51
N PRO A 101 27.18 -15.27 2.65
CA PRO A 101 27.99 -14.89 3.81
C PRO A 101 28.19 -13.38 3.91
N TRP A 102 28.39 -12.70 2.77
CA TRP A 102 28.49 -11.24 2.70
C TRP A 102 27.21 -10.57 3.21
N GLN A 103 26.03 -11.07 2.82
CA GLN A 103 24.75 -10.50 3.19
C GLN A 103 24.46 -10.70 4.67
N ARG A 104 24.80 -11.89 5.19
CA ARG A 104 24.72 -12.17 6.63
C ARG A 104 25.68 -11.27 7.43
N GLY A 105 26.89 -11.02 6.95
CA GLY A 105 27.84 -10.12 7.60
C GLY A 105 27.30 -8.68 7.67
N LEU A 106 26.81 -8.15 6.56
CA LEU A 106 26.20 -6.82 6.50
C LEU A 106 24.92 -6.72 7.34
N LEU A 107 24.10 -7.77 7.36
CA LEU A 107 22.92 -7.82 8.21
C LEU A 107 23.30 -7.79 9.70
N VAL A 108 24.32 -8.56 10.12
CA VAL A 108 24.80 -8.52 11.50
C VAL A 108 25.32 -7.13 11.85
N LEU A 109 26.11 -6.51 10.98
CA LEU A 109 26.59 -5.14 11.17
C LEU A 109 25.44 -4.15 11.31
N LEU A 110 24.42 -4.23 10.45
CA LEU A 110 23.23 -3.41 10.53
C LEU A 110 22.48 -3.63 11.86
N MET A 111 22.26 -4.88 12.27
CA MET A 111 21.57 -5.19 13.52
C MET A 111 22.34 -4.70 14.74
N LEU A 112 23.68 -4.68 14.71
CA LEU A 112 24.50 -4.07 15.75
C LEU A 112 24.31 -2.56 15.78
N CYS A 113 24.31 -1.88 14.63
CA CYS A 113 24.05 -0.44 14.55
C CYS A 113 22.63 -0.09 15.04
N VAL A 114 21.63 -0.87 14.65
CA VAL A 114 20.24 -0.78 15.14
C VAL A 114 20.21 -0.94 16.65
N ALA A 115 20.92 -1.93 17.23
CA ALA A 115 20.95 -2.13 18.68
C ALA A 115 21.61 -0.96 19.42
N ILE A 116 22.74 -0.45 18.91
CA ILE A 116 23.43 0.73 19.46
C ILE A 116 22.52 1.96 19.39
N SER A 117 21.93 2.23 18.22
CA SER A 117 21.02 3.35 18.02
C SER A 117 19.73 3.22 18.85
N THR A 118 19.20 2.00 19.03
CA THR A 118 18.09 1.75 19.97
C THR A 118 18.49 2.14 21.39
N TRP A 119 19.70 1.72 21.81
CA TRP A 119 20.22 2.06 23.13
C TRP A 119 20.39 3.57 23.31
N ILE A 120 20.92 4.28 22.30
CA ILE A 120 21.04 5.75 22.32
C ILE A 120 19.66 6.41 22.46
N GLY A 121 18.67 5.97 21.66
CA GLY A 121 17.32 6.52 21.68
C GLY A 121 16.60 6.33 23.01
N LEU A 122 16.85 5.20 23.68
CA LEU A 122 16.34 4.88 25.01
C LEU A 122 16.91 5.77 26.12
N GLN A 123 18.06 6.42 25.92
CA GLN A 123 18.67 7.25 26.96
C GLN A 123 18.08 8.69 26.99
N PRO A 124 18.02 9.30 28.18
CA PRO A 124 18.13 8.65 29.50
C PRO A 124 16.94 7.71 29.76
N LEU A 125 17.15 6.59 30.48
CA LEU A 125 16.09 5.64 30.80
C LEU A 125 14.99 6.33 31.65
N PRO A 126 13.78 6.55 31.10
CA PRO A 126 12.73 7.22 31.83
C PRO A 126 12.00 6.22 32.76
N PRO A 127 11.33 6.71 33.82
CA PRO A 127 10.50 5.85 34.66
C PRO A 127 9.39 5.17 33.85
N LEU A 128 8.96 3.99 34.29
CA LEU A 128 7.81 3.28 33.72
C LEU A 128 6.51 3.86 34.29
N ASP A 129 6.18 5.08 33.88
CA ASP A 129 4.99 5.82 34.30
C ASP A 129 3.84 5.70 33.28
N ALA A 130 2.77 6.46 33.51
CA ALA A 130 1.59 6.52 32.64
C ALA A 130 1.87 7.02 31.21
N ASN A 131 3.02 7.66 30.96
CA ASN A 131 3.39 8.25 29.67
C ASN A 131 4.48 7.46 28.94
N ALA A 132 5.05 6.43 29.57
CA ALA A 132 6.13 5.62 29.02
C ALA A 132 5.80 5.07 27.62
N PHE A 133 4.57 4.58 27.41
CA PHE A 133 4.15 3.91 26.18
C PHE A 133 2.94 4.56 25.50
N THR A 134 2.77 5.87 25.64
CA THR A 134 1.58 6.56 25.09
C THR A 134 1.89 7.46 23.90
N ASN A 135 3.06 8.09 23.85
CA ASN A 135 3.39 9.09 22.82
C ASN A 135 4.77 8.87 22.17
N TYR A 136 4.99 9.53 21.02
CA TYR A 136 6.26 9.44 20.27
C TYR A 136 7.41 10.27 20.85
N ASN A 137 7.13 11.14 21.83
CA ASN A 137 8.15 11.92 22.52
C ASN A 137 8.84 11.12 23.64
N SER A 138 8.27 9.99 24.05
CA SER A 138 8.87 9.07 25.01
C SER A 138 10.17 8.45 24.45
N PRO A 139 11.26 8.35 25.26
CA PRO A 139 12.45 7.59 24.89
C PRO A 139 12.15 6.14 24.48
N TYR A 140 11.08 5.54 25.01
CA TYR A 140 10.68 4.18 24.63
C TYR A 140 10.23 4.06 23.17
N ASN A 141 9.91 5.18 22.48
CA ASN A 141 9.62 5.18 21.04
C ASN A 141 10.72 4.49 20.22
N SER A 142 11.95 4.46 20.74
CA SER A 142 13.06 3.69 20.17
C SER A 142 12.79 2.18 20.10
N LEU A 143 12.14 1.60 21.11
CA LEU A 143 11.70 0.19 21.09
C LEU A 143 10.60 -0.04 20.05
N ARG A 144 9.67 0.91 19.91
CA ARG A 144 8.60 0.84 18.91
C ARG A 144 9.20 0.73 17.52
N THR A 145 10.12 1.61 17.14
CA THR A 145 10.76 1.59 15.81
C THR A 145 11.67 0.37 15.63
N ALA A 146 12.45 0.01 16.65
CA ALA A 146 13.35 -1.15 16.62
C ALA A 146 12.63 -2.50 16.41
N LYS A 147 11.38 -2.65 16.87
CA LYS A 147 10.66 -3.94 16.82
C LYS A 147 10.49 -4.49 15.40
N GLY A 148 10.41 -3.64 14.38
CA GLY A 148 10.33 -4.09 12.98
C GLY A 148 11.56 -4.90 12.54
N TYR A 149 12.75 -4.44 12.93
CA TYR A 149 14.01 -5.16 12.71
C TYR A 149 14.10 -6.42 13.56
N LEU A 150 13.68 -6.34 14.83
CA LEU A 150 13.67 -7.48 15.74
C LEU A 150 12.78 -8.61 15.21
N TRP A 151 11.56 -8.28 14.76
CA TRP A 151 10.66 -9.26 14.17
C TRP A 151 11.24 -9.90 12.92
N ALA A 152 11.84 -9.11 12.04
CA ALA A 152 12.53 -9.64 10.87
C ALA A 152 13.63 -10.66 11.26
N LEU A 153 14.43 -10.35 12.29
CA LEU A 153 15.47 -11.25 12.79
C LEU A 153 14.89 -12.53 13.42
N VAL A 154 13.86 -12.39 14.25
CA VAL A 154 13.20 -13.52 14.94
C VAL A 154 12.53 -14.46 13.95
N LEU A 155 11.99 -13.97 12.84
CA LEU A 155 11.30 -14.79 11.84
C LEU A 155 12.26 -15.45 10.82
N LEU A 156 13.48 -14.93 10.66
CA LEU A 156 14.43 -15.45 9.67
C LEU A 156 14.76 -16.95 9.84
N PRO A 157 15.05 -17.49 11.05
CA PRO A 157 15.26 -18.92 11.24
C PRO A 157 14.03 -19.76 10.88
N LEU A 158 12.84 -19.25 11.17
CA LEU A 158 11.57 -19.91 10.83
C LEU A 158 11.37 -19.94 9.31
N MET A 159 11.67 -18.83 8.61
CA MET A 159 11.56 -18.74 7.16
C MET A 159 12.48 -19.73 6.47
N ARG A 160 13.74 -19.81 6.92
CA ARG A 160 14.73 -20.78 6.43
C ARG A 160 14.25 -22.22 6.59
N ARG A 161 13.61 -22.54 7.72
CA ARG A 161 13.11 -23.89 7.99
C ARG A 161 11.90 -24.22 7.13
N SER A 162 10.93 -23.33 7.03
CA SER A 162 9.73 -23.52 6.20
C SER A 162 10.11 -23.65 4.72
N ALA A 163 11.01 -22.79 4.25
CA ALA A 163 11.55 -22.85 2.89
C ALA A 163 12.32 -24.15 2.59
N ALA A 164 13.00 -24.71 3.58
CA ALA A 164 13.71 -25.99 3.43
C ALA A 164 12.78 -27.22 3.45
N ARG A 165 11.55 -27.09 3.96
CA ARG A 165 10.56 -28.20 4.01
C ARG A 165 9.70 -28.28 2.76
N ASP A 166 9.40 -27.14 2.14
CA ASP A 166 8.57 -27.04 0.95
C ASP A 166 9.31 -26.23 -0.13
N PRO A 167 9.80 -26.85 -1.21
CA PRO A 167 10.47 -26.14 -2.31
C PRO A 167 9.60 -25.06 -2.97
N ASP A 168 8.27 -25.21 -2.91
CA ASP A 168 7.30 -24.28 -3.51
C ASP A 168 6.70 -23.31 -2.47
N TRP A 169 7.30 -23.22 -1.27
CA TRP A 169 6.82 -22.38 -0.17
C TRP A 169 6.50 -20.93 -0.57
N LEU A 170 7.28 -20.38 -1.51
CA LEU A 170 7.12 -19.01 -1.98
C LEU A 170 5.77 -18.86 -2.69
N MET A 171 5.49 -19.71 -3.68
CA MET A 171 4.26 -19.69 -4.46
C MET A 171 3.05 -20.25 -3.70
N ARG A 172 3.30 -21.10 -2.71
CA ARG A 172 2.25 -21.75 -1.92
C ARG A 172 1.79 -20.93 -0.71
N TYR A 173 2.69 -20.18 -0.07
CA TYR A 173 2.40 -19.48 1.18
C TYR A 173 2.70 -17.98 1.08
N PHE A 174 3.94 -17.60 0.79
CA PHE A 174 4.38 -16.21 0.89
C PHE A 174 3.70 -15.28 -0.12
N VAL A 175 3.66 -15.67 -1.40
CA VAL A 175 3.02 -14.89 -2.47
C VAL A 175 1.51 -14.79 -2.23
N PRO A 176 0.75 -15.88 -2.00
CA PRO A 176 -0.65 -15.76 -1.61
C PRO A 176 -0.86 -14.87 -0.38
N GLY A 177 0.04 -14.94 0.62
CA GLY A 177 0.00 -14.05 1.78
C GLY A 177 0.09 -12.57 1.37
N MET A 178 1.10 -12.20 0.58
CA MET A 178 1.25 -10.83 0.06
C MET A 178 0.02 -10.39 -0.75
N LEU A 179 -0.56 -11.28 -1.56
CA LEU A 179 -1.74 -10.98 -2.39
C LEU A 179 -3.03 -10.84 -1.57
N ILE A 180 -3.22 -11.64 -0.52
CA ILE A 180 -4.35 -11.51 0.40
C ILE A 180 -4.25 -10.18 1.16
N GLY A 181 -3.05 -9.82 1.63
CA GLY A 181 -2.80 -8.54 2.27
C GLY A 181 -3.11 -7.37 1.33
N LEU A 182 -2.59 -7.40 0.09
CA LEU A 182 -2.91 -6.42 -0.95
C LEU A 182 -4.42 -6.34 -1.21
N ALA A 183 -5.09 -7.49 -1.37
CA ALA A 183 -6.53 -7.52 -1.64
C ALA A 183 -7.33 -6.89 -0.50
N GLY A 184 -7.00 -7.23 0.75
CA GLY A 184 -7.65 -6.64 1.92
C GLY A 184 -7.41 -5.14 2.01
N THR A 185 -6.18 -4.67 1.76
CA THR A 185 -5.88 -3.24 1.71
C THR A 185 -6.67 -2.52 0.61
N CYS A 186 -6.72 -3.07 -0.60
CA CYS A 186 -7.50 -2.48 -1.69
C CYS A 186 -8.99 -2.43 -1.38
N LEU A 187 -9.55 -3.49 -0.76
CA LEU A 187 -10.95 -3.51 -0.35
C LEU A 187 -11.24 -2.46 0.73
N ALA A 188 -10.32 -2.26 1.68
CA ALA A 188 -10.44 -1.20 2.67
C ALA A 188 -10.41 0.19 2.03
N VAL A 189 -9.51 0.44 1.07
CA VAL A 189 -9.47 1.69 0.31
C VAL A 189 -10.78 1.92 -0.47
N LEU A 190 -11.31 0.90 -1.12
CA LEU A 190 -12.59 1.00 -1.83
C LEU A 190 -13.74 1.33 -0.89
N TRP A 191 -13.80 0.65 0.25
CA TRP A 191 -14.82 0.88 1.26
C TRP A 191 -14.71 2.30 1.82
N GLU A 192 -13.52 2.74 2.25
CA GLU A 192 -13.28 4.09 2.79
C GLU A 192 -13.69 5.15 1.76
N ARG A 193 -13.23 5.03 0.51
CA ARG A 193 -13.61 5.98 -0.53
C ARG A 193 -15.10 5.97 -0.84
N ASN A 194 -15.75 4.81 -0.85
CA ASN A 194 -17.18 4.73 -1.11
C ASN A 194 -18.01 5.36 0.02
N THR A 195 -17.52 5.26 1.27
CA THR A 195 -18.19 5.77 2.46
C THR A 195 -18.05 7.29 2.64
N PHE A 196 -16.91 7.87 2.28
CA PHE A 196 -16.63 9.30 2.48
C PHE A 196 -16.80 10.13 1.18
N PRO A 197 -15.80 10.24 0.27
CA PRO A 197 -15.94 11.10 -0.91
C PRO A 197 -16.85 10.53 -2.01
N GLY A 198 -17.07 9.22 -2.04
CA GLY A 198 -17.60 8.47 -3.17
C GLY A 198 -16.50 7.88 -4.06
N LEU A 199 -16.74 6.69 -4.64
CA LEU A 199 -15.71 5.89 -5.31
C LEU A 199 -15.00 6.62 -6.46
N LEU A 200 -15.76 7.35 -7.29
CA LEU A 200 -15.28 8.05 -8.48
C LEU A 200 -15.22 9.58 -8.32
N ASN A 201 -15.41 10.08 -7.10
CA ASN A 201 -15.28 11.50 -6.81
C ASN A 201 -13.80 11.85 -6.61
N PHE A 202 -13.12 12.13 -7.71
CA PHE A 202 -11.71 12.53 -7.71
C PHE A 202 -11.51 14.05 -7.55
N SER A 203 -12.59 14.80 -7.33
CA SER A 203 -12.52 16.25 -7.08
C SER A 203 -12.45 16.58 -5.59
N ALA A 204 -12.85 15.66 -4.70
CA ALA A 204 -12.75 15.85 -3.26
C ALA A 204 -11.31 15.72 -2.77
N ASP A 205 -10.91 16.60 -1.85
CA ASP A 205 -9.63 16.53 -1.11
C ASP A 205 -9.69 15.44 -0.02
N TYR A 206 -9.79 14.18 -0.46
CA TYR A 206 -9.85 13.03 0.43
C TYR A 206 -8.85 11.96 -0.01
N ARG A 207 -7.95 11.60 0.91
CA ARG A 207 -6.94 10.56 0.70
C ARG A 207 -7.25 9.37 1.62
N PRO A 208 -7.47 8.18 1.06
CA PRO A 208 -7.70 7.00 1.88
C PRO A 208 -6.44 6.66 2.68
N THR A 209 -6.63 6.15 3.89
CA THR A 209 -5.56 5.68 4.78
C THR A 209 -5.58 4.17 4.93
N ALA A 210 -6.72 3.53 4.62
CA ALA A 210 -6.96 2.11 4.86
C ALA A 210 -6.64 1.75 6.34
N PRO A 211 -6.44 0.49 6.74
CA PRO A 211 -6.07 0.15 8.12
C PRO A 211 -4.58 0.41 8.39
N PHE A 212 -4.10 1.63 8.13
CA PHE A 212 -2.75 2.08 8.48
C PHE A 212 -2.81 3.23 9.48
N SER A 213 -2.90 2.86 10.76
CA SER A 213 -2.93 3.81 11.89
C SER A 213 -1.68 4.69 11.95
N ALA A 214 -0.55 4.19 11.44
CA ALA A 214 0.69 4.95 11.31
C ALA A 214 0.53 6.27 10.52
N MET A 215 -0.55 6.44 9.75
CA MET A 215 -0.85 7.66 9.01
C MET A 215 -1.51 8.78 9.84
N HIS A 216 -1.84 8.56 11.13
CA HIS A 216 -2.47 9.55 12.04
C HIS A 216 -1.67 10.85 12.24
N THR A 217 -0.38 10.85 11.96
CA THR A 217 0.47 12.06 11.98
C THR A 217 0.93 12.46 10.57
N GLY A 218 0.20 12.00 9.56
CA GLY A 218 0.67 11.93 8.17
C GLY A 218 1.57 10.72 7.94
N GLY A 219 2.19 10.64 6.76
CA GLY A 219 2.99 9.47 6.36
C GLY A 219 2.54 8.92 5.02
N ALA A 220 3.36 8.04 4.45
CA ALA A 220 3.10 7.35 3.20
C ALA A 220 3.10 5.82 3.42
N ALA A 221 2.53 5.40 4.56
CA ALA A 221 2.62 3.99 4.98
C ALA A 221 1.84 3.07 4.02
N LEU A 222 0.66 3.52 3.60
CA LEU A 222 -0.16 2.86 2.59
C LEU A 222 0.57 2.82 1.23
N ASP A 223 1.17 3.93 0.80
CA ASP A 223 1.94 4.04 -0.44
C ASP A 223 3.07 3.02 -0.49
N ALA A 224 3.88 2.96 0.57
CA ALA A 224 5.00 2.04 0.67
C ALA A 224 4.54 0.57 0.66
N TYR A 225 3.44 0.24 1.36
CA TYR A 225 2.88 -1.11 1.35
C TYR A 225 2.34 -1.49 -0.04
N LEU A 226 1.63 -0.59 -0.72
CA LEU A 226 1.14 -0.83 -2.08
C LEU A 226 2.31 -1.01 -3.06
N ALA A 227 3.35 -0.18 -2.96
CA ALA A 227 4.54 -0.24 -3.79
C ALA A 227 5.30 -1.57 -3.67
N ILE A 228 5.43 -2.12 -2.45
CA ILE A 228 6.14 -3.38 -2.23
C ILE A 228 5.28 -4.62 -2.57
N SER A 229 3.95 -4.52 -2.47
CA SER A 229 3.05 -5.67 -2.65
C SER A 229 2.57 -5.83 -4.09
N LEU A 230 2.28 -4.74 -4.82
CA LEU A 230 1.73 -4.80 -6.17
C LEU A 230 2.56 -5.64 -7.17
N PRO A 231 3.92 -5.59 -7.19
CA PRO A 231 4.72 -6.40 -8.10
C PRO A 231 4.53 -7.91 -7.93
N PHE A 232 4.10 -8.38 -6.76
CA PHE A 232 3.80 -9.82 -6.55
C PHE A 232 2.61 -10.30 -7.37
N VAL A 233 1.70 -9.41 -7.81
CA VAL A 233 0.64 -9.77 -8.76
C VAL A 233 1.22 -10.24 -10.09
N LEU A 234 2.24 -9.54 -10.58
CA LEU A 234 2.96 -9.92 -11.81
C LEU A 234 3.68 -11.25 -11.65
N PHE A 235 4.27 -11.49 -10.47
CA PHE A 235 4.90 -12.78 -10.15
C PHE A 235 3.89 -13.93 -10.24
N TRP A 236 2.72 -13.75 -9.66
CA TRP A 236 1.66 -14.77 -9.65
C TRP A 236 1.06 -15.02 -11.03
N LEU A 237 0.90 -13.97 -11.83
CA LEU A 237 0.44 -14.07 -13.22
C LEU A 237 1.45 -14.76 -14.15
N HIS A 238 2.75 -14.56 -13.90
CA HIS A 238 3.85 -15.07 -14.73
C HIS A 238 4.27 -16.51 -14.39
N ASP A 239 3.83 -17.08 -13.26
CA ASP A 239 4.15 -18.46 -12.91
C ASP A 239 3.54 -19.46 -13.91
N ALA A 240 4.41 -19.95 -14.78
CA ALA A 240 4.10 -20.90 -15.85
C ALA A 240 4.03 -22.36 -15.36
N ARG A 241 4.21 -22.66 -14.07
CA ARG A 241 4.22 -24.06 -13.60
C ARG A 241 2.83 -24.70 -13.48
N SER A 242 1.74 -23.96 -13.70
CA SER A 242 0.35 -24.44 -13.56
C SER A 242 -0.27 -25.03 -14.83
N HIS A 243 0.52 -25.66 -15.70
CA HIS A 243 0.01 -26.30 -16.93
C HIS A 243 -0.88 -27.54 -16.67
N ALA A 244 -0.90 -28.07 -15.44
CA ALA A 244 -1.64 -29.28 -15.12
C ALA A 244 -3.16 -29.07 -14.95
N ASP A 245 -3.66 -27.82 -14.84
CA ASP A 245 -5.09 -27.57 -14.65
C ASP A 245 -5.52 -26.22 -15.29
N GLN A 246 -6.13 -26.31 -16.48
CA GLN A 246 -6.54 -25.15 -17.28
C GLN A 246 -7.56 -24.27 -16.55
N HIS A 247 -8.39 -24.84 -15.65
CA HIS A 247 -9.35 -24.09 -14.85
C HIS A 247 -8.64 -23.20 -13.81
N ARG A 248 -7.61 -23.74 -13.14
CA ARG A 248 -6.79 -22.96 -12.18
C ARG A 248 -6.00 -21.86 -12.88
N ALA A 249 -5.53 -22.07 -14.09
CA ALA A 249 -4.83 -21.05 -14.86
C ALA A 249 -5.76 -19.85 -15.20
N ARG A 250 -7.01 -20.13 -15.58
CA ARG A 250 -8.01 -19.08 -15.86
C ARG A 250 -8.41 -18.30 -14.62
N THR A 251 -8.72 -18.99 -13.53
CA THR A 251 -9.09 -18.33 -12.26
C THR A 251 -7.96 -17.47 -11.72
N ARG A 252 -6.69 -17.93 -11.79
CA ARG A 252 -5.50 -17.12 -11.45
C ARG A 252 -5.35 -15.88 -12.34
N LEU A 253 -5.56 -16.00 -13.65
CA LEU A 253 -5.47 -14.86 -14.56
C LEU A 253 -6.52 -13.80 -14.21
N VAL A 254 -7.79 -14.22 -14.05
CA VAL A 254 -8.90 -13.30 -13.74
C VAL A 254 -8.69 -12.63 -12.39
N SER A 255 -8.37 -13.42 -11.34
CA SER A 255 -8.13 -12.88 -10.00
C SER A 255 -6.88 -11.98 -9.95
N GLY A 256 -5.81 -12.33 -10.66
CA GLY A 256 -4.61 -11.50 -10.75
C GLY A 256 -4.88 -10.18 -11.47
N LEU A 257 -5.62 -10.19 -12.58
CA LEU A 257 -6.02 -8.96 -13.28
C LEU A 257 -6.98 -8.10 -12.45
N LEU A 258 -7.93 -8.72 -11.75
CA LEU A 258 -8.81 -8.01 -10.82
C LEU A 258 -7.99 -7.34 -9.71
N LEU A 259 -7.07 -8.08 -9.09
CA LEU A 259 -6.23 -7.54 -8.02
C LEU A 259 -5.29 -6.43 -8.52
N LEU A 260 -4.81 -6.54 -9.76
CA LEU A 260 -4.02 -5.51 -10.43
C LEU A 260 -4.84 -4.24 -10.66
N ALA A 261 -6.10 -4.37 -11.07
CA ALA A 261 -7.03 -3.25 -11.18
C ALA A 261 -7.27 -2.63 -9.81
N LEU A 262 -7.61 -3.43 -8.80
CA LEU A 262 -7.84 -2.96 -7.44
C LEU A 262 -6.61 -2.26 -6.85
N GLY A 263 -5.41 -2.81 -7.04
CA GLY A 263 -4.15 -2.22 -6.55
C GLY A 263 -3.73 -0.95 -7.30
N SER A 264 -4.00 -0.90 -8.60
CA SER A 264 -3.76 0.32 -9.40
C SER A 264 -4.74 1.42 -9.00
N PHE A 265 -6.03 1.09 -8.84
CA PHE A 265 -7.04 2.02 -8.36
C PHE A 265 -6.67 2.55 -6.97
N ALA A 266 -6.34 1.65 -6.03
CA ALA A 266 -5.95 2.03 -4.69
C ALA A 266 -4.78 3.00 -4.75
N GLY A 267 -3.65 2.65 -5.38
CA GLY A 267 -2.48 3.51 -5.48
C GLY A 267 -2.77 4.87 -6.12
N PHE A 268 -3.50 4.91 -7.24
CA PHE A 268 -3.79 6.18 -7.89
C PHE A 268 -4.81 7.04 -7.14
N ALA A 269 -5.69 6.44 -6.33
CA ALA A 269 -6.66 7.17 -5.53
C ALA A 269 -6.05 7.84 -4.27
N LEU A 270 -4.76 7.63 -3.99
CA LEU A 270 -4.02 8.38 -2.96
C LEU A 270 -3.60 9.78 -3.42
N PHE A 271 -3.58 10.05 -4.74
CA PHE A 271 -3.10 11.31 -5.32
C PHE A 271 -1.71 11.72 -4.80
N SER A 272 -0.85 10.74 -4.54
CA SER A 272 0.47 10.98 -3.96
C SER A 272 1.57 10.77 -4.98
N ARG A 273 2.46 11.76 -5.14
CA ARG A 273 3.45 11.79 -6.24
C ARG A 273 4.46 10.63 -6.15
N ASP A 274 4.76 10.23 -4.93
CA ASP A 274 5.64 9.12 -4.56
C ASP A 274 5.10 7.76 -5.02
N ILE A 275 3.80 7.45 -4.86
CA ILE A 275 3.25 6.16 -5.31
C ILE A 275 3.22 6.04 -6.84
N TYR A 276 2.95 7.13 -7.58
CA TYR A 276 3.09 7.11 -9.05
C TYR A 276 4.53 6.83 -9.48
N LEU A 277 5.50 7.48 -8.83
CA LEU A 277 6.93 7.25 -9.07
C LEU A 277 7.32 5.80 -8.74
N ALA A 278 6.83 5.27 -7.61
CA ALA A 278 7.10 3.92 -7.16
C ALA A 278 6.55 2.86 -8.12
N TYR A 279 5.30 3.01 -8.56
CA TYR A 279 4.70 2.10 -9.55
C TYR A 279 5.43 2.16 -10.89
N GLY A 280 5.74 3.36 -11.39
CA GLY A 280 6.52 3.55 -12.61
C GLY A 280 7.92 2.94 -12.51
N GLY A 281 8.61 3.16 -11.40
CA GLY A 281 9.95 2.61 -11.14
C GLY A 281 9.96 1.10 -10.99
N ALA A 282 8.99 0.51 -10.27
CA ALA A 282 8.84 -0.93 -10.16
C ALA A 282 8.59 -1.57 -11.54
N LEU A 283 7.71 -0.99 -12.35
CA LEU A 283 7.46 -1.45 -13.72
C LEU A 283 8.72 -1.33 -14.60
N ALA A 284 9.46 -0.22 -14.48
CA ALA A 284 10.72 -0.04 -15.19
C ALA A 284 11.75 -1.12 -14.83
N VAL A 285 11.88 -1.48 -13.55
CA VAL A 285 12.76 -2.57 -13.11
C VAL A 285 12.33 -3.91 -13.72
N VAL A 286 11.04 -4.25 -13.67
CA VAL A 286 10.51 -5.48 -14.29
C VAL A 286 10.80 -5.48 -15.80
N ALA A 287 10.54 -4.38 -16.49
CA ALA A 287 10.75 -4.23 -17.91
C ALA A 287 12.23 -4.37 -18.29
N LEU A 288 13.12 -3.63 -17.62
CA LEU A 288 14.56 -3.63 -17.88
C LEU A 288 15.20 -5.00 -17.67
N LEU A 289 14.86 -5.69 -16.57
CA LEU A 289 15.41 -7.01 -16.29
C LEU A 289 14.85 -8.10 -17.22
N SER A 290 13.53 -8.08 -17.46
CA SER A 290 12.89 -9.03 -18.36
C SER A 290 13.37 -8.84 -19.81
N PHE A 291 13.56 -7.59 -20.23
CA PHE A 291 14.09 -7.26 -21.55
C PHE A 291 15.58 -7.61 -21.67
N GLY A 292 16.40 -7.22 -20.69
CA GLY A 292 17.82 -7.52 -20.65
C GLY A 292 18.10 -9.03 -20.70
N HIS A 293 17.28 -9.84 -20.02
CA HIS A 293 17.33 -11.30 -20.12
C HIS A 293 17.05 -11.81 -21.53
N ARG A 294 15.99 -11.29 -22.19
CA ARG A 294 15.59 -11.72 -23.54
C ARG A 294 16.58 -11.29 -24.61
N LEU A 295 17.17 -10.11 -24.49
CA LEU A 295 18.25 -9.63 -25.36
C LEU A 295 19.49 -10.51 -25.27
N ARG A 296 19.92 -10.88 -24.05
CA ARG A 296 21.09 -11.75 -23.85
C ARG A 296 20.93 -13.15 -24.40
N GLY A 297 19.68 -13.60 -24.60
CA GLY A 297 19.37 -14.90 -25.19
C GLY A 297 19.06 -14.84 -26.70
N ASP A 298 19.32 -13.72 -27.39
CA ASP A 298 18.97 -13.46 -28.80
C ASP A 298 17.49 -13.76 -29.15
N ARG A 299 16.60 -13.69 -28.16
CA ARG A 299 15.18 -14.03 -28.34
C ARG A 299 14.35 -12.89 -28.93
N ILE A 300 14.77 -11.64 -28.74
CA ILE A 300 14.03 -10.44 -29.15
C ILE A 300 15.03 -9.37 -29.61
N ASN A 301 14.73 -8.67 -30.71
CA ASN A 301 15.51 -7.53 -31.21
C ASN A 301 15.07 -6.23 -30.53
N TRP A 302 16.00 -5.37 -30.09
CA TRP A 302 15.71 -4.07 -29.46
C TRP A 302 14.75 -3.19 -30.27
N ARG A 303 14.78 -3.28 -31.61
CA ARG A 303 13.86 -2.54 -32.50
C ARG A 303 12.39 -2.89 -32.26
N THR A 304 12.09 -4.15 -31.95
CA THR A 304 10.71 -4.59 -31.66
C THR A 304 10.19 -4.02 -30.35
N VAL A 305 11.07 -3.85 -29.36
CA VAL A 305 10.73 -3.26 -28.07
C VAL A 305 10.54 -1.76 -28.19
N LEU A 306 11.40 -1.07 -28.94
CA LEU A 306 11.20 0.34 -29.24
C LEU A 306 9.89 0.55 -30.00
N GLY A 307 9.58 -0.29 -30.99
CA GLY A 307 8.31 -0.26 -31.70
C GLY A 307 7.10 -0.45 -30.78
N ALA A 308 7.15 -1.43 -29.87
CA ALA A 308 6.09 -1.66 -28.89
C ALA A 308 5.91 -0.47 -27.93
N ALA A 309 7.01 0.15 -27.49
CA ALA A 309 6.97 1.35 -26.65
C ALA A 309 6.33 2.53 -27.40
N VAL A 310 6.72 2.78 -28.65
CA VAL A 310 6.12 3.83 -29.49
C VAL A 310 4.62 3.60 -29.68
N VAL A 311 4.22 2.37 -30.01
CA VAL A 311 2.80 2.01 -30.16
C VAL A 311 2.03 2.25 -28.86
N LEU A 312 2.57 1.83 -27.72
CA LEU A 312 1.93 2.05 -26.42
C LEU A 312 1.80 3.55 -26.11
N THR A 313 2.81 4.36 -26.40
CA THR A 313 2.77 5.82 -26.21
C THR A 313 1.70 6.47 -27.10
N VAL A 314 1.64 6.09 -28.38
CA VAL A 314 0.64 6.61 -29.33
C VAL A 314 -0.78 6.24 -28.90
N ILE A 315 -1.00 4.98 -28.49
CA ILE A 315 -2.30 4.53 -27.96
C ILE A 315 -2.65 5.30 -26.68
N SER A 316 -1.70 5.48 -25.77
CA SER A 316 -1.92 6.20 -24.51
C SER A 316 -2.30 7.66 -24.77
N PHE A 317 -1.62 8.32 -25.71
CA PHE A 317 -1.95 9.68 -26.14
C PHE A 317 -3.34 9.76 -26.77
N ALA A 318 -3.69 8.85 -27.67
CA ALA A 318 -5.02 8.82 -28.28
C ALA A 318 -6.14 8.58 -27.24
N LEU A 319 -5.92 7.67 -26.28
CA LEU A 319 -6.87 7.42 -25.18
C LEU A 319 -7.03 8.66 -24.29
N TYR A 320 -5.94 9.35 -23.97
CA TYR A 320 -5.98 10.60 -23.22
C TYR A 320 -6.81 11.67 -23.93
N ARG A 321 -6.61 11.84 -25.25
CA ARG A 321 -7.38 12.77 -26.08
C ARG A 321 -8.87 12.42 -26.11
N VAL A 322 -9.20 11.14 -26.30
CA VAL A 322 -10.60 10.66 -26.27
C VAL A 322 -11.23 10.88 -24.90
N PHE A 323 -10.51 10.69 -23.80
CA PHE A 323 -11.03 10.99 -22.48
C PHE A 323 -11.26 12.49 -22.29
N ALA A 324 -10.33 13.34 -22.74
CA ALA A 324 -10.43 14.79 -22.62
C ALA A 324 -11.67 15.37 -23.32
N THR A 325 -12.11 14.78 -24.44
CA THR A 325 -13.28 15.25 -25.18
C THR A 325 -14.54 14.41 -24.96
N GLY A 326 -14.44 13.10 -24.80
CA GLY A 326 -15.56 12.15 -24.66
C GLY A 326 -15.78 11.59 -23.25
N GLY A 327 -14.97 11.96 -22.27
CA GLY A 327 -15.07 11.54 -20.86
C GLY A 327 -14.94 10.03 -20.64
N TYR A 328 -15.45 9.55 -19.49
CA TYR A 328 -15.41 8.13 -19.11
C TYR A 328 -16.08 7.20 -20.13
N ARG A 329 -17.15 7.67 -20.79
CA ARG A 329 -17.93 6.88 -21.75
C ARG A 329 -17.16 6.69 -23.05
N GLY A 330 -16.56 7.75 -23.58
CA GLY A 330 -15.68 7.69 -24.74
C GLY A 330 -14.45 6.81 -24.47
N LEU A 331 -13.82 6.95 -23.31
CA LEU A 331 -12.67 6.12 -22.92
C LEU A 331 -13.03 4.63 -22.84
N ALA A 332 -14.17 4.28 -22.24
CA ALA A 332 -14.64 2.90 -22.18
C ALA A 332 -14.89 2.31 -23.58
N ALA A 333 -15.54 3.07 -24.46
CA ALA A 333 -15.77 2.66 -25.84
C ALA A 333 -14.46 2.45 -26.61
N ALA A 334 -13.49 3.37 -26.44
CA ALA A 334 -12.16 3.29 -27.04
C ALA A 334 -11.37 2.05 -26.60
N LEU A 335 -11.41 1.70 -25.31
CA LEU A 335 -10.75 0.50 -24.78
C LEU A 335 -11.35 -0.79 -25.36
N ILE A 336 -12.67 -0.84 -25.55
CA ILE A 336 -13.35 -1.99 -26.17
C ILE A 336 -12.98 -2.10 -27.66
N VAL A 337 -12.89 -0.98 -28.39
CA VAL A 337 -12.40 -0.96 -29.78
C VAL A 337 -10.97 -1.50 -29.87
N LEU A 338 -10.07 -1.06 -28.98
CA LEU A 338 -8.69 -1.54 -28.93
C LEU A 338 -8.60 -3.03 -28.57
N ALA A 339 -9.45 -3.50 -27.65
CA ALA A 339 -9.53 -4.93 -27.31
C ALA A 339 -9.99 -5.77 -28.51
N ALA A 340 -11.01 -5.33 -29.24
CA ALA A 340 -11.47 -5.97 -30.47
C ALA A 340 -10.37 -5.98 -31.54
N ALA A 341 -9.64 -4.87 -31.70
CA ALA A 341 -8.50 -4.77 -32.62
C ALA A 341 -7.37 -5.72 -32.22
N LEU A 342 -7.07 -5.89 -30.93
CA LEU A 342 -6.08 -6.84 -30.43
C LEU A 342 -6.45 -8.29 -30.77
N VAL A 343 -7.73 -8.65 -30.55
CA VAL A 343 -8.27 -9.99 -30.87
C VAL A 343 -8.19 -10.25 -32.38
N LEU A 344 -8.62 -9.29 -33.19
CA LEU A 344 -8.55 -9.40 -34.64
C LEU A 344 -7.10 -9.50 -35.11
N ALA A 345 -6.23 -8.58 -34.69
CA ALA A 345 -4.84 -8.54 -35.12
C ALA A 345 -4.10 -9.83 -34.73
N GLY A 346 -4.20 -10.28 -33.47
CA GLY A 346 -3.32 -11.32 -32.94
C GLY A 346 -3.74 -12.77 -33.19
N THR A 347 -4.89 -13.02 -33.81
CA THR A 347 -5.38 -14.38 -34.12
C THR A 347 -4.78 -14.91 -35.43
N PRO A 348 -4.44 -16.20 -35.52
CA PRO A 348 -3.83 -16.78 -36.72
C PRO A 348 -4.81 -17.04 -37.86
N GLU A 349 -6.11 -17.08 -37.58
CA GLU A 349 -7.16 -17.34 -38.58
C GLU A 349 -7.12 -16.27 -39.69
N ARG A 350 -7.26 -16.67 -40.95
CA ARG A 350 -7.26 -15.73 -42.08
C ARG A 350 -8.67 -15.18 -42.32
N PRO A 351 -8.84 -13.85 -42.46
CA PRO A 351 -10.14 -13.29 -42.79
C PRO A 351 -10.55 -13.69 -44.20
N ARG A 352 -11.81 -14.09 -44.39
CA ARG A 352 -12.44 -14.23 -45.70
C ARG A 352 -13.39 -13.05 -45.89
N LEU A 353 -12.96 -12.04 -46.65
CA LEU A 353 -13.84 -10.97 -47.09
C LEU A 353 -14.80 -11.53 -48.15
N SER A 354 -16.06 -11.67 -47.78
CA SER A 354 -17.16 -12.03 -48.68
C SER A 354 -18.13 -10.87 -48.82
N ALA A 355 -18.91 -10.85 -49.90
CA ALA A 355 -20.00 -9.88 -50.06
C ALA A 355 -20.97 -9.89 -48.87
N ALA A 356 -21.17 -11.04 -48.24
CA ALA A 356 -21.99 -11.18 -47.03
C ALA A 356 -21.39 -10.45 -45.81
N VAL A 357 -20.07 -10.52 -45.61
CA VAL A 357 -19.38 -9.78 -44.54
C VAL A 357 -19.52 -8.27 -44.78
N ILE A 358 -19.30 -7.81 -46.00
CA ILE A 358 -19.43 -6.39 -46.37
C ILE A 358 -20.88 -5.91 -46.20
N GLY A 359 -21.85 -6.68 -46.70
CA GLY A 359 -23.27 -6.37 -46.58
C GLY A 359 -23.73 -6.31 -45.12
N PHE A 360 -23.26 -7.23 -44.27
CA PHE A 360 -23.55 -7.21 -42.85
C PHE A 360 -22.93 -6.00 -42.14
N THR A 361 -21.69 -5.61 -42.49
CA THR A 361 -21.08 -4.38 -41.98
C THR A 361 -21.90 -3.14 -42.34
N VAL A 362 -22.31 -3.01 -43.61
CA VAL A 362 -23.09 -1.86 -44.08
C VAL A 362 -24.45 -1.80 -43.36
N LEU A 363 -25.11 -2.95 -43.20
CA LEU A 363 -26.35 -3.05 -42.45
C LEU A 363 -26.16 -2.60 -41.00
N LEU A 364 -25.13 -3.07 -40.31
CA LEU A 364 -24.84 -2.69 -38.92
C LEU A 364 -24.54 -1.19 -38.79
N CYS A 365 -23.69 -0.63 -39.64
CA CYS A 365 -23.42 0.81 -39.63
C CYS A 365 -24.69 1.64 -39.91
N GLY A 366 -25.56 1.16 -40.81
CA GLY A 366 -26.86 1.78 -41.05
C GLY A 366 -27.78 1.75 -39.83
N ILE A 367 -27.81 0.61 -39.11
CA ILE A 367 -28.55 0.47 -37.84
C ILE A 367 -27.97 1.43 -36.78
N ASP A 368 -26.64 1.53 -36.65
CA ASP A 368 -26.01 2.43 -35.67
C ASP A 368 -26.42 3.89 -35.88
N LEU A 369 -26.43 4.34 -37.14
CA LEU A 369 -26.86 5.69 -37.54
C LEU A 369 -28.36 5.87 -37.31
N ALA A 370 -29.19 4.90 -37.69
CA ALA A 370 -30.63 4.95 -37.50
C ALA A 370 -31.01 4.99 -36.00
N LEU A 371 -30.35 4.20 -35.15
CA LEU A 371 -30.56 4.23 -33.71
C LEU A 371 -30.13 5.59 -33.14
N THR A 372 -29.00 6.14 -33.58
CA THR A 372 -28.45 7.37 -33.01
C THR A 372 -29.22 8.63 -33.43
N TYR A 373 -29.63 8.70 -34.70
CA TYR A 373 -30.27 9.90 -35.28
C TYR A 373 -31.78 9.75 -35.52
N GLY A 374 -32.33 8.54 -35.40
CA GLY A 374 -33.76 8.24 -35.61
C GLY A 374 -34.66 8.50 -34.40
N GLY A 375 -34.23 9.34 -33.45
CA GLY A 375 -35.05 9.74 -32.30
C GLY A 375 -35.10 8.74 -31.13
N VAL A 376 -34.25 7.70 -31.13
CA VAL A 376 -34.18 6.75 -30.01
C VAL A 376 -33.41 7.37 -28.84
N VAL A 377 -34.04 7.44 -27.68
CA VAL A 377 -33.38 7.89 -26.45
C VAL A 377 -32.16 7.01 -26.17
N LYS A 378 -30.99 7.62 -26.01
CA LYS A 378 -29.71 6.90 -25.79
C LYS A 378 -29.32 5.95 -26.94
N GLY A 379 -29.77 6.24 -28.17
CA GLY A 379 -29.51 5.43 -29.36
C GLY A 379 -28.04 5.09 -29.62
N ALA A 380 -27.12 6.03 -29.38
CA ALA A 380 -25.68 5.80 -29.50
C ALA A 380 -25.16 4.66 -28.59
N TYR A 381 -25.72 4.51 -27.39
CA TYR A 381 -25.33 3.45 -26.46
C TYR A 381 -25.92 2.09 -26.85
N LEU A 382 -27.13 2.07 -27.41
CA LEU A 382 -27.77 0.88 -27.96
C LEU A 382 -27.00 0.36 -29.18
N ALA A 383 -26.66 1.26 -30.10
CA ALA A 383 -25.79 0.99 -31.25
C ALA A 383 -24.47 0.37 -30.80
N PHE A 384 -23.77 1.03 -29.87
CA PHE A 384 -22.52 0.52 -29.32
C PHE A 384 -22.68 -0.84 -28.62
N GLY A 385 -23.73 -1.01 -27.82
CA GLY A 385 -24.03 -2.27 -27.13
C GLY A 385 -24.25 -3.44 -28.09
N LEU A 386 -24.99 -3.21 -29.18
CA LEU A 386 -25.20 -4.20 -30.24
C LEU A 386 -23.87 -4.60 -30.90
N SER A 387 -23.10 -3.61 -31.35
CA SER A 387 -21.85 -3.81 -32.08
C SER A 387 -20.76 -4.44 -31.21
N ALA A 388 -20.69 -4.06 -29.93
CA ALA A 388 -19.80 -4.67 -28.95
C ALA A 388 -20.19 -6.12 -28.65
N THR A 389 -21.49 -6.42 -28.54
CA THR A 389 -21.97 -7.79 -28.31
C THR A 389 -21.65 -8.71 -29.49
N LEU A 390 -21.86 -8.24 -30.73
CA LEU A 390 -21.53 -8.99 -31.94
C LEU A 390 -20.02 -9.21 -32.08
N SER A 391 -19.21 -8.18 -31.79
CA SER A 391 -17.75 -8.31 -31.76
C SER A 391 -17.30 -9.31 -30.69
N GLY A 392 -17.89 -9.26 -29.49
CA GLY A 392 -17.64 -10.18 -28.39
C GLY A 392 -18.02 -11.63 -28.71
N LEU A 393 -19.19 -11.85 -29.32
CA LEU A 393 -19.61 -13.16 -29.83
C LEU A 393 -18.62 -13.68 -30.88
N GLY A 394 -18.18 -12.82 -31.80
CA GLY A 394 -17.13 -13.14 -32.78
C GLY A 394 -15.84 -13.60 -32.09
N ALA A 395 -15.40 -12.88 -31.06
CA ALA A 395 -14.24 -13.25 -30.24
C ALA A 395 -14.42 -14.60 -29.53
N VAL A 396 -15.58 -14.87 -28.92
CA VAL A 396 -15.87 -16.17 -28.27
C VAL A 396 -15.80 -17.32 -29.28
N LEU A 397 -16.37 -17.15 -30.46
CA LEU A 397 -16.34 -18.14 -31.54
C LEU A 397 -14.92 -18.37 -32.07
N LEU A 398 -14.08 -17.33 -32.13
CA LEU A 398 -12.66 -17.42 -32.51
C LEU A 398 -11.84 -18.32 -31.58
N PHE A 399 -12.20 -18.38 -30.29
CA PHE A 399 -11.54 -19.23 -29.30
C PHE A 399 -12.20 -20.61 -29.12
N SER A 400 -13.20 -20.95 -29.94
CA SER A 400 -13.86 -22.25 -29.88
C SER A 400 -12.93 -23.40 -30.28
N ALA A 401 -13.22 -24.61 -29.79
CA ALA A 401 -12.48 -25.81 -30.18
C ALA A 401 -12.77 -26.26 -31.63
N VAL A 402 -13.86 -25.76 -32.22
CA VAL A 402 -14.38 -26.21 -33.53
C VAL A 402 -13.86 -25.29 -34.65
N PRO A 403 -13.05 -25.78 -35.60
CA PRO A 403 -12.46 -24.94 -36.66
C PRO A 403 -13.49 -24.18 -37.52
N ALA A 404 -14.64 -24.80 -37.79
CA ALA A 404 -15.72 -24.17 -38.55
C ALA A 404 -16.34 -22.97 -37.82
N LEU A 405 -16.36 -22.99 -36.48
CA LEU A 405 -16.84 -21.85 -35.68
C LEU A 405 -15.80 -20.73 -35.62
N ARG A 406 -14.50 -21.03 -35.69
CA ARG A 406 -13.45 -20.02 -35.72
C ARG A 406 -13.52 -19.14 -36.98
N SER A 407 -13.71 -19.75 -38.15
CA SER A 407 -13.82 -19.00 -39.41
C SER A 407 -15.08 -18.13 -39.44
N ARG A 408 -16.21 -18.62 -38.91
CA ARG A 408 -17.43 -17.83 -38.71
C ARG A 408 -17.24 -16.72 -37.69
N GLY A 409 -16.54 -16.99 -36.59
CA GLY A 409 -16.18 -15.99 -35.57
C GLY A 409 -15.30 -14.88 -36.14
N MET A 410 -14.32 -15.23 -36.99
CA MET A 410 -13.50 -14.26 -37.70
C MET A 410 -14.34 -13.37 -38.62
N ALA A 411 -15.22 -13.97 -39.43
CA ALA A 411 -16.11 -13.23 -40.32
C ALA A 411 -17.02 -12.27 -39.54
N LEU A 412 -17.60 -12.73 -38.43
CA LEU A 412 -18.45 -11.91 -37.57
C LEU A 412 -17.68 -10.76 -36.90
N ALA A 413 -16.51 -11.03 -36.33
CA ALA A 413 -15.69 -10.01 -35.67
C ALA A 413 -15.19 -8.95 -36.68
N MET A 414 -14.81 -9.37 -37.90
CA MET A 414 -14.43 -8.46 -38.99
C MET A 414 -15.61 -7.61 -39.48
N ALA A 415 -16.82 -8.18 -39.54
CA ALA A 415 -18.01 -7.45 -39.95
C ALA A 415 -18.47 -6.44 -38.89
N ALA A 416 -18.37 -6.81 -37.61
CA ALA A 416 -18.75 -5.96 -36.49
C ALA A 416 -17.74 -4.83 -36.21
N ALA A 417 -16.45 -4.99 -36.57
CA ALA A 417 -15.40 -4.04 -36.18
C ALA A 417 -15.59 -2.60 -36.71
N PRO A 418 -15.95 -2.36 -38.00
CA PRO A 418 -16.21 -1.00 -38.48
C PRO A 418 -17.43 -0.35 -37.80
N SER A 419 -18.49 -1.13 -37.56
CA SER A 419 -19.68 -0.68 -36.84
C SER A 419 -19.38 -0.40 -35.36
N LEU A 420 -18.54 -1.21 -34.72
CA LEU A 420 -18.04 -0.94 -33.36
C LEU A 420 -17.20 0.35 -33.31
N GLY A 421 -16.35 0.59 -34.31
CA GLY A 421 -15.61 1.85 -34.43
C GLY A 421 -16.52 3.06 -34.62
N LEU A 422 -17.51 2.96 -35.53
CA LEU A 422 -18.49 4.01 -35.79
C LEU A 422 -19.31 4.33 -34.53
N SER A 423 -19.92 3.31 -33.91
CA SER A 423 -20.72 3.47 -32.70
C SER A 423 -19.91 4.01 -31.51
N ALA A 424 -18.61 3.68 -31.40
CA ALA A 424 -17.73 4.30 -30.41
C ALA A 424 -17.55 5.81 -30.63
N VAL A 425 -17.37 6.25 -31.89
CA VAL A 425 -17.35 7.67 -32.24
C VAL A 425 -18.68 8.33 -31.91
N LEU A 426 -19.81 7.68 -32.22
CA LEU A 426 -21.14 8.19 -31.90
C LEU A 426 -21.37 8.33 -30.38
N VAL A 427 -20.88 7.39 -29.57
CA VAL A 427 -20.91 7.51 -28.09
C VAL A 427 -20.12 8.73 -27.62
N ALA A 428 -18.90 8.94 -28.16
CA ALA A 428 -18.08 10.09 -27.80
C ALA A 428 -18.72 11.41 -28.24
N VAL A 429 -19.29 11.48 -29.45
CA VAL A 429 -19.98 12.67 -29.97
C VAL A 429 -21.28 12.95 -29.21
N HIS A 430 -22.03 11.93 -28.83
CA HIS A 430 -23.26 12.08 -28.07
C HIS A 430 -23.04 12.75 -26.71
N TRP A 431 -21.85 12.54 -26.10
CA TRP A 431 -21.53 13.13 -24.79
C TRP A 431 -20.65 14.39 -24.89
N GLY A 432 -19.61 14.36 -25.71
CA GLY A 432 -18.61 15.42 -25.88
C GLY A 432 -18.91 16.41 -27.02
N GLY A 433 -20.01 16.22 -27.74
CA GLY A 433 -20.34 16.97 -28.94
C GLY A 433 -19.39 16.68 -30.12
N VAL A 434 -19.53 17.46 -31.19
CA VAL A 434 -18.75 17.30 -32.43
C VAL A 434 -17.23 17.38 -32.20
N ARG A 435 -16.79 18.09 -31.16
CA ARG A 435 -15.36 18.20 -30.80
C ARG A 435 -14.72 16.87 -30.41
N ALA A 436 -15.50 15.87 -29.98
CA ALA A 436 -14.99 14.54 -29.62
C ALA A 436 -14.80 13.61 -30.83
N ALA A 437 -15.38 13.95 -32.00
CA ALA A 437 -15.27 13.16 -33.22
C ALA A 437 -13.81 12.96 -33.69
N PRO A 438 -12.97 14.00 -33.88
CA PRO A 438 -11.63 13.81 -34.43
C PRO A 438 -10.73 12.93 -33.56
N ASP A 439 -10.76 13.10 -32.24
CA ASP A 439 -9.96 12.30 -31.32
C ASP A 439 -10.40 10.81 -31.33
N SER A 440 -11.71 10.56 -31.40
CA SER A 440 -12.27 9.21 -31.44
C SER A 440 -12.02 8.52 -32.80
N VAL A 441 -12.14 9.27 -33.90
CA VAL A 441 -11.82 8.78 -35.25
C VAL A 441 -10.33 8.43 -35.35
N LEU A 442 -9.44 9.25 -34.79
CA LEU A 442 -8.01 8.96 -34.73
C LEU A 442 -7.74 7.63 -34.01
N LEU A 443 -8.38 7.38 -32.88
CA LEU A 443 -8.23 6.12 -32.15
C LEU A 443 -8.76 4.91 -32.94
N VAL A 444 -9.91 5.05 -33.60
CA VAL A 444 -10.44 4.00 -34.49
C VAL A 444 -9.49 3.75 -35.67
N ALA A 445 -8.88 4.79 -36.24
CA ALA A 445 -7.90 4.67 -37.30
C ALA A 445 -6.61 3.97 -36.83
N ILE A 446 -6.13 4.27 -35.61
CA ILE A 446 -5.01 3.56 -34.98
C ILE A 446 -5.35 2.08 -34.79
N ALA A 447 -6.55 1.78 -34.27
CA ALA A 447 -7.02 0.41 -34.06
C ALA A 447 -7.12 -0.37 -35.39
N ALA A 448 -7.67 0.24 -36.44
CA ALA A 448 -7.73 -0.34 -37.77
C ALA A 448 -6.31 -0.53 -38.37
N GLY A 449 -5.44 0.45 -38.22
CA GLY A 449 -4.04 0.39 -38.64
C GLY A 449 -3.28 -0.77 -37.99
N LEU A 450 -3.48 -1.01 -36.69
CA LEU A 450 -2.90 -2.15 -35.99
C LEU A 450 -3.34 -3.49 -36.59
N VAL A 451 -4.63 -3.63 -36.93
CA VAL A 451 -5.15 -4.84 -37.57
C VAL A 451 -4.55 -5.03 -38.97
N LEU A 452 -4.52 -3.96 -39.78
CA LEU A 452 -4.01 -4.00 -41.15
C LEU A 452 -2.51 -4.30 -41.20
N LEU A 453 -1.71 -3.59 -40.42
CA LEU A 453 -0.25 -3.78 -40.36
C LEU A 453 0.13 -5.17 -39.87
N ASN A 454 -0.57 -5.68 -38.85
CA ASN A 454 -0.26 -7.00 -38.30
C ASN A 454 -0.63 -8.15 -39.25
N ARG A 455 -1.64 -7.96 -40.11
CA ARG A 455 -2.08 -8.96 -41.08
C ARG A 455 -1.41 -8.84 -42.45
N GLY A 456 -0.97 -7.64 -42.85
CA GLY A 456 -0.34 -7.39 -44.15
C GLY A 456 1.17 -7.64 -44.20
N GLY A 457 1.85 -7.79 -43.05
CA GLY A 457 3.29 -8.01 -42.98
C GLY A 457 3.75 -9.45 -43.24
N ALA A 458 5.05 -9.64 -43.54
CA ALA A 458 5.69 -10.95 -43.76
C ALA A 458 5.72 -11.87 -42.51
N GLY A 459 5.27 -11.36 -41.35
CA GLY A 459 5.03 -12.11 -40.12
C GLY A 459 4.25 -11.27 -39.10
N PRO A 460 3.52 -11.90 -38.16
CA PRO A 460 2.71 -11.17 -37.18
C PRO A 460 3.61 -10.43 -36.18
N LEU A 461 3.51 -9.10 -36.15
CA LEU A 461 4.11 -8.20 -35.15
C LEU A 461 3.53 -8.43 -33.74
N LEU A 462 2.25 -8.80 -33.68
CA LEU A 462 1.49 -9.08 -32.47
C LEU A 462 0.88 -10.48 -32.58
N ARG A 463 1.17 -11.36 -31.62
CA ARG A 463 0.51 -12.66 -31.46
C ARG A 463 -0.33 -12.62 -30.20
N LEU A 464 -1.52 -13.21 -30.20
CA LEU A 464 -2.28 -13.49 -28.98
C LEU A 464 -1.68 -14.71 -28.28
N ASP A 465 -0.67 -14.46 -27.46
CA ASP A 465 -0.19 -15.43 -26.49
C ASP A 465 -0.55 -14.94 -25.08
N ARG A 466 -0.37 -15.81 -24.08
CA ARG A 466 -0.69 -15.46 -22.70
C ARG A 466 0.07 -14.22 -22.22
N GLN A 467 1.31 -14.01 -22.66
CA GLN A 467 2.13 -12.89 -22.19
C GLN A 467 1.67 -11.57 -22.79
N THR A 468 1.42 -11.52 -24.10
CA THR A 468 0.93 -10.33 -24.80
C THR A 468 -0.48 -9.98 -24.36
N THR A 469 -1.37 -10.96 -24.17
CA THR A 469 -2.72 -10.71 -23.62
C THR A 469 -2.65 -10.17 -22.19
N THR A 470 -1.83 -10.76 -21.33
CA THR A 470 -1.68 -10.27 -19.94
C THR A 470 -1.10 -8.85 -19.92
N ALA A 471 -0.09 -8.56 -20.76
CA ALA A 471 0.50 -7.23 -20.88
C ALA A 471 -0.51 -6.20 -21.43
N ALA A 472 -1.28 -6.55 -22.46
CA ALA A 472 -2.29 -5.67 -23.03
C ALA A 472 -3.43 -5.37 -22.04
N LEU A 473 -3.90 -6.38 -21.31
CA LEU A 473 -4.93 -6.21 -20.27
C LEU A 473 -4.38 -5.36 -19.11
N PHE A 474 -3.14 -5.61 -18.67
CA PHE A 474 -2.48 -4.77 -17.68
C PHE A 474 -2.39 -3.31 -18.12
N SER A 475 -1.85 -3.05 -19.31
CA SER A 475 -1.75 -1.69 -19.85
C SER A 475 -3.12 -1.03 -19.98
N GLY A 476 -4.14 -1.77 -20.45
CA GLY A 476 -5.51 -1.28 -20.54
C GLY A 476 -6.09 -0.89 -19.18
N ILE A 477 -5.91 -1.74 -18.16
CA ILE A 477 -6.35 -1.46 -16.78
C ILE A 477 -5.65 -0.21 -16.23
N VAL A 478 -4.33 -0.14 -16.34
CA VAL A 478 -3.54 0.99 -15.83
C VAL A 478 -3.96 2.28 -16.53
N LEU A 479 -4.09 2.28 -17.86
CA LEU A 479 -4.49 3.47 -18.62
C LEU A 479 -5.93 3.88 -18.31
N ALA A 480 -6.85 2.92 -18.14
CA ALA A 480 -8.24 3.20 -17.78
C ALA A 480 -8.38 3.93 -16.43
N MET A 481 -7.43 3.73 -15.51
CA MET A 481 -7.42 4.36 -14.20
C MET A 481 -6.56 5.63 -14.16
N LEU A 482 -5.38 5.58 -14.77
CA LEU A 482 -4.43 6.67 -14.76
C LEU A 482 -4.97 7.89 -15.50
N ILE A 483 -5.59 7.70 -16.68
CA ILE A 483 -6.07 8.81 -17.51
C ILE A 483 -7.10 9.67 -16.74
N PRO A 484 -8.23 9.13 -16.22
CA PRO A 484 -9.19 9.97 -15.51
C PRO A 484 -8.64 10.65 -14.26
N ILE A 485 -7.75 9.97 -13.52
CA ILE A 485 -7.16 10.51 -12.30
C ILE A 485 -6.20 11.65 -12.61
N THR A 486 -5.32 11.49 -13.60
CA THR A 486 -4.37 12.54 -14.04
C THR A 486 -5.06 13.75 -14.66
N SER A 487 -6.28 13.56 -15.19
CA SER A 487 -7.12 14.64 -15.72
C SER A 487 -8.03 15.30 -14.67
N SER A 488 -7.96 14.91 -13.40
CA SER A 488 -8.79 15.49 -12.34
C SER A 488 -8.26 16.86 -11.87
N TYR A 489 -9.17 17.69 -11.34
CA TYR A 489 -8.83 18.99 -10.76
C TYR A 489 -7.82 18.84 -9.60
N TYR A 490 -8.13 17.95 -8.65
CA TYR A 490 -7.29 17.72 -7.48
C TYR A 490 -5.87 17.24 -7.84
N PHE A 491 -5.74 16.36 -8.84
CA PHE A 491 -4.43 15.97 -9.36
C PHE A 491 -3.67 17.18 -9.92
N THR A 492 -4.33 18.02 -10.72
CA THR A 492 -3.72 19.21 -11.33
C THR A 492 -3.21 20.18 -10.26
N GLU A 493 -4.03 20.48 -9.26
CA GLU A 493 -3.66 21.35 -8.12
C GLU A 493 -2.43 20.82 -7.39
N ARG A 494 -2.40 19.51 -7.13
CA ARG A 494 -1.27 18.87 -6.46
C ARG A 494 -0.02 18.78 -7.30
N PHE A 495 -0.08 18.75 -8.62
CA PHE A 495 1.13 18.72 -9.45
C PHE A 495 1.61 20.13 -9.85
N ALA A 496 0.75 21.15 -9.76
CA ALA A 496 1.13 22.55 -9.96
C ALA A 496 2.14 23.06 -8.92
N THR A 497 2.09 22.54 -7.69
CA THR A 497 2.91 23.00 -6.54
C THR A 497 4.22 22.22 -6.34
N VAL A 498 4.64 21.39 -7.31
CA VAL A 498 5.84 20.52 -7.17
C VAL A 498 7.10 21.32 -6.85
N GLY A 499 7.32 22.46 -7.53
CA GLY A 499 8.52 23.28 -7.32
C GLY A 499 8.59 23.91 -5.93
N ALA A 500 7.47 24.45 -5.42
CA ALA A 500 7.42 25.05 -4.09
C ALA A 500 7.61 24.02 -2.97
N ASP A 501 7.00 22.84 -3.11
CA ASP A 501 7.12 21.73 -2.16
C ASP A 501 8.55 21.17 -2.07
N ALA A 502 9.28 21.11 -3.19
CA ALA A 502 10.68 20.65 -3.19
C ALA A 502 11.60 21.55 -2.34
N GLY A 503 11.42 22.88 -2.41
CA GLY A 503 12.19 23.83 -1.60
C GLY A 503 11.91 23.71 -0.10
N VAL A 504 10.65 23.51 0.29
CA VAL A 504 10.25 23.27 1.69
C VAL A 504 10.89 21.98 2.21
N ARG A 505 10.84 20.90 1.43
CA ARG A 505 11.41 19.60 1.82
C ARG A 505 12.93 19.64 1.99
N LEU A 506 13.64 20.28 1.06
CA LEU A 506 15.10 20.42 1.17
C LEU A 506 15.50 21.19 2.44
N ARG A 507 14.77 22.25 2.80
CA ARG A 507 14.98 22.97 4.06
C ARG A 507 14.70 22.07 5.26
N HIS A 508 13.55 21.40 5.30
CA HIS A 508 13.18 20.46 6.36
C HIS A 508 14.23 19.37 6.59
N TRP A 509 14.76 18.79 5.51
CA TRP A 509 15.80 17.76 5.60
C TRP A 509 17.12 18.31 6.13
N ASN A 510 17.49 19.52 5.72
CA ASN A 510 18.67 20.20 6.23
C ASN A 510 18.52 20.54 7.71
N GLU A 511 17.35 21.02 8.12
CA GLU A 511 17.01 21.28 9.52
C GLU A 511 17.08 20.01 10.38
N ALA A 512 16.58 18.88 9.88
CA ALA A 512 16.69 17.59 10.55
C ALA A 512 18.16 17.23 10.88
N VAL A 513 19.07 17.47 9.94
CA VAL A 513 20.51 17.26 10.16
C VAL A 513 21.10 18.29 11.12
N LEU A 514 20.72 19.56 11.01
CA LEU A 514 21.20 20.63 11.90
C LEU A 514 20.72 20.48 13.35
N MET A 515 19.61 19.78 13.59
CA MET A 515 19.13 19.46 14.93
C MET A 515 19.95 18.36 15.65
N MET A 516 20.80 17.64 14.91
CA MET A 516 21.69 16.62 15.49
C MET A 516 22.73 17.26 16.41
N GLN A 517 23.20 16.51 17.41
CA GLN A 517 24.30 16.97 18.26
C GLN A 517 25.61 17.04 17.45
N PRO A 518 26.41 18.12 17.57
CA PRO A 518 27.64 18.30 16.80
C PRO A 518 28.82 17.54 17.43
N ASP A 519 28.66 16.24 17.65
CA ASP A 519 29.69 15.37 18.24
C ASP A 519 29.96 14.13 17.35
N LEU A 520 31.14 13.53 17.56
CA LEU A 520 31.58 12.39 16.75
C LEU A 520 30.74 11.13 16.98
N ALA A 521 30.21 10.92 18.19
CA ALA A 521 29.40 9.74 18.50
C ALA A 521 28.05 9.83 17.79
N THR A 522 27.38 10.98 17.84
CA THR A 522 26.15 11.24 17.10
C THR A 522 26.37 11.17 15.59
N THR A 523 27.50 11.68 15.08
CA THR A 523 27.84 11.55 13.66
C THR A 523 28.00 10.09 13.25
N ALA A 524 28.63 9.26 14.09
CA ALA A 524 28.90 7.85 13.79
C ALA A 524 27.66 6.95 13.94
N PHE A 525 26.88 7.12 15.02
CA PHE A 525 25.82 6.20 15.46
C PHE A 525 24.41 6.82 15.49
N GLY A 526 24.29 8.11 15.20
CA GLY A 526 23.02 8.83 15.08
C GLY A 526 22.46 9.31 16.41
N MET A 527 21.30 9.95 16.33
CA MET A 527 20.52 10.47 17.46
C MET A 527 19.71 9.39 18.19
N GLY A 528 19.71 8.17 17.66
CA GLY A 528 18.94 7.05 18.16
C GLY A 528 17.63 6.82 17.39
N LEU A 529 17.24 5.54 17.26
CA LEU A 529 15.99 5.15 16.60
C LEU A 529 14.79 5.79 17.29
N GLY A 530 13.82 6.29 16.52
CA GLY A 530 12.61 6.93 17.01
C GLY A 530 12.82 8.27 17.74
N ALA A 531 14.03 8.82 17.76
CA ALA A 531 14.33 10.03 18.53
C ALA A 531 13.88 11.34 17.86
N TYR A 532 13.49 11.29 16.58
CA TYR A 532 13.19 12.48 15.80
C TYR A 532 12.02 13.32 16.36
N PRO A 533 10.83 12.76 16.69
CA PRO A 533 9.72 13.56 17.22
C PRO A 533 10.07 14.33 18.49
N ARG A 534 10.73 13.64 19.44
CA ARG A 534 11.27 14.25 20.66
C ARG A 534 12.29 15.35 20.34
N THR A 535 13.17 15.12 19.37
CA THR A 535 14.20 16.10 19.00
C THR A 535 13.58 17.33 18.36
N TYR A 536 12.64 17.16 17.44
CA TYR A 536 11.91 18.27 16.81
C TYR A 536 11.17 19.10 17.86
N PHE A 537 10.46 18.44 18.78
CA PHE A 537 9.71 19.10 19.85
C PHE A 537 10.57 20.08 20.67
N TRP A 538 11.84 19.73 20.94
CA TRP A 538 12.73 20.54 21.78
C TRP A 538 13.74 21.40 21.01
N LYS A 539 14.08 21.07 19.76
CA LYS A 539 15.25 21.64 19.05
C LYS A 539 14.96 22.16 17.65
N ASN A 540 13.71 22.21 17.20
CA ASN A 540 13.41 22.80 15.90
C ASN A 540 13.90 24.25 15.81
N LEU A 541 14.26 24.68 14.59
CA LEU A 541 14.89 25.99 14.36
C LEU A 541 13.88 27.14 14.29
N HIS A 542 12.57 26.83 14.33
CA HIS A 542 11.49 27.80 14.19
C HIS A 542 10.92 28.26 15.54
N GLY A 543 11.35 27.65 16.66
CA GLY A 543 10.77 27.90 17.98
C GLY A 543 9.32 27.41 18.12
N GLU A 544 8.90 26.50 17.23
CA GLU A 544 7.56 25.93 17.24
C GLU A 544 7.42 24.91 18.36
N ILE A 545 6.25 24.83 18.97
CA ILE A 545 5.93 23.72 19.89
C ILE A 545 4.73 22.97 19.32
N PRO A 546 4.90 21.73 18.86
CA PRO A 546 3.78 20.90 18.44
C PRO A 546 2.74 20.74 19.57
N GLY A 547 1.46 20.56 19.21
CA GLY A 547 0.44 20.17 20.18
C GLY A 547 0.90 18.94 20.96
N SER A 548 0.61 18.90 22.26
CA SER A 548 1.10 17.85 23.15
C SER A 548 0.01 17.30 24.04
N TYR A 549 0.22 16.10 24.56
CA TYR A 549 -0.63 15.54 25.59
C TYR A 549 0.19 14.72 26.58
N SER A 550 -0.34 14.59 27.79
CA SER A 550 0.23 13.73 28.83
C SER A 550 -0.85 13.32 29.82
N TYR A 551 -0.68 12.13 30.41
CA TYR A 551 -1.47 11.68 31.54
C TYR A 551 -0.78 12.14 32.83
N GLN A 552 -1.53 12.82 33.69
CA GLN A 552 -1.03 13.37 34.94
C GLN A 552 -1.79 12.73 36.11
N ASP A 553 -1.09 12.52 37.22
CA ASP A 553 -1.68 11.99 38.45
C ASP A 553 -1.79 13.13 39.48
N GLU A 554 -2.93 13.24 40.16
CA GLU A 554 -3.21 14.22 41.23
C GLU A 554 -3.83 13.48 42.42
N GLN A 555 -3.40 13.81 43.64
CA GLN A 555 -3.84 13.10 44.87
C GLN A 555 -5.29 13.43 45.30
N THR A 556 -6.07 14.05 44.43
CA THR A 556 -7.47 14.44 44.65
C THR A 556 -8.44 13.36 44.15
N GLU A 557 -9.75 13.62 44.24
CA GLU A 557 -10.81 12.72 43.73
C GLU A 557 -10.65 12.32 42.26
N HIS A 558 -9.98 13.15 41.44
CA HIS A 558 -9.77 12.93 40.02
C HIS A 558 -8.74 11.84 39.71
N GLY A 559 -7.83 11.51 40.63
CA GLY A 559 -6.82 10.46 40.44
C GLY A 559 -5.88 10.71 39.26
N ARG A 560 -6.28 10.30 38.04
CA ARG A 560 -5.53 10.47 36.79
C ARG A 560 -6.38 11.20 35.75
N TYR A 561 -5.79 12.22 35.13
CA TYR A 561 -6.47 13.00 34.08
C TYR A 561 -5.59 13.20 32.85
N LEU A 562 -6.20 13.67 31.76
CA LEU A 562 -5.51 14.00 30.52
C LEU A 562 -5.23 15.50 30.44
N ARG A 563 -3.95 15.87 30.27
CA ARG A 563 -3.54 17.23 29.92
C ARG A 563 -3.33 17.36 28.42
N LEU A 564 -4.01 18.31 27.80
CA LEU A 564 -3.85 18.70 26.40
C LEU A 564 -3.20 20.08 26.32
N GLY A 565 -2.04 20.17 25.66
CA GLY A 565 -1.29 21.40 25.44
C GLY A 565 -1.56 22.00 24.06
N THR A 566 -1.72 23.33 24.01
CA THR A 566 -1.86 24.06 22.74
C THR A 566 -0.60 23.96 21.89
N ALA A 567 -0.76 23.94 20.57
CA ALA A 567 0.34 24.19 19.65
C ALA A 567 0.84 25.64 19.77
N ARG A 568 2.14 25.87 19.59
CA ARG A 568 2.76 27.21 19.49
C ARG A 568 3.44 27.36 18.14
N TYR A 569 2.65 27.63 17.11
CA TYR A 569 3.09 28.04 15.78
C TYR A 569 1.91 28.77 15.11
N GLU A 570 2.14 29.41 13.96
CA GLU A 570 1.04 29.95 13.15
C GLU A 570 0.24 28.77 12.56
N ALA A 571 -0.73 28.27 13.33
CA ALA A 571 -1.54 27.13 12.93
C ALA A 571 -2.55 27.54 11.86
N GLY A 572 -2.55 26.81 10.75
CA GLY A 572 -3.65 26.81 9.79
C GLY A 572 -4.89 26.12 10.34
N TYR A 573 -6.01 26.22 9.61
CA TYR A 573 -7.27 25.58 10.03
C TYR A 573 -7.11 24.06 10.22
N GLY A 574 -7.35 23.60 11.45
CA GLY A 574 -7.39 22.18 11.80
C GLY A 574 -6.04 21.56 12.19
N GLU A 575 -4.97 22.33 12.29
CA GLU A 575 -3.62 21.89 12.69
C GLU A 575 -3.46 21.77 14.22
N VAL A 576 -4.37 21.06 14.87
CA VAL A 576 -4.32 20.77 16.31
C VAL A 576 -4.07 19.28 16.56
N LEU A 577 -3.43 18.97 17.69
CA LEU A 577 -3.37 17.60 18.17
C LEU A 577 -4.73 17.23 18.76
N ARG A 578 -5.29 16.11 18.31
CA ARG A 578 -6.59 15.59 18.74
C ARG A 578 -6.42 14.29 19.49
N MET A 579 -7.30 14.06 20.44
CA MET A 579 -7.55 12.75 21.03
C MET A 579 -8.86 12.21 20.50
N LEU A 580 -8.80 11.01 19.95
CA LEU A 580 -9.87 10.36 19.22
C LEU A 580 -10.26 9.07 19.92
N GLN A 581 -11.55 8.74 19.85
CA GLN A 581 -12.07 7.43 20.24
C GLN A 581 -13.21 7.04 19.32
N HIS A 582 -13.17 5.83 18.76
CA HIS A 582 -14.31 5.31 18.01
C HIS A 582 -15.51 5.13 18.93
N VAL A 583 -16.65 5.70 18.53
CA VAL A 583 -17.91 5.60 19.27
C VAL A 583 -19.02 5.11 18.33
N PRO A 584 -19.94 4.24 18.75
CA PRO A 584 -21.02 3.76 17.89
C PRO A 584 -22.21 4.75 17.88
N ALA A 585 -21.98 5.98 17.41
CA ALA A 585 -22.99 7.01 17.40
C ALA A 585 -24.03 6.78 16.27
N ARG A 586 -25.31 6.90 16.61
CA ARG A 586 -26.45 6.82 15.68
C ARG A 586 -26.62 8.12 14.90
N THR A 587 -26.94 7.98 13.62
CA THR A 587 -27.28 9.11 12.72
C THR A 587 -28.46 9.90 13.28
N GLY A 588 -28.32 11.21 13.39
CA GLY A 588 -29.34 12.10 13.98
C GLY A 588 -29.65 11.85 15.46
N GLY A 589 -28.83 11.06 16.18
CA GLY A 589 -29.05 10.76 17.61
C GLY A 589 -28.86 11.98 18.51
N ARG A 590 -29.42 11.93 19.72
CA ARG A 590 -29.26 12.98 20.74
C ARG A 590 -28.42 12.44 21.89
N TYR A 591 -27.44 13.21 22.32
CA TYR A 591 -26.46 12.78 23.32
C TYR A 591 -26.32 13.81 24.45
N SER A 592 -26.00 13.35 25.66
CA SER A 592 -25.45 14.20 26.73
C SER A 592 -23.94 14.00 26.78
N LEU A 593 -23.18 15.10 26.64
CA LEU A 593 -21.75 15.14 26.83
C LEU A 593 -21.45 15.78 28.18
N SER A 594 -20.83 15.02 29.09
CA SER A 594 -20.44 15.46 30.43
C SER A 594 -18.94 15.30 30.62
N PHE A 595 -18.28 16.28 31.25
CA PHE A 595 -16.84 16.26 31.54
C PHE A 595 -16.44 17.30 32.58
N ASP A 596 -15.29 17.06 33.21
CA ASP A 596 -14.60 18.05 34.05
C ASP A 596 -13.44 18.67 33.28
N LEU A 597 -13.29 19.99 33.41
CA LEU A 597 -12.30 20.77 32.67
C LEU A 597 -11.62 21.78 33.59
N ARG A 598 -10.27 21.81 33.57
CA ARG A 598 -9.46 22.85 34.21
C ARG A 598 -8.51 23.46 33.18
N ARG A 599 -8.58 24.77 32.97
CA ARG A 599 -7.80 25.48 31.93
C ARG A 599 -6.77 26.41 32.53
N SER A 600 -5.60 26.49 31.92
CA SER A 600 -4.51 27.38 32.37
C SER A 600 -4.68 28.83 31.94
N SER A 601 -5.42 29.09 30.85
CA SER A 601 -5.60 30.41 30.25
C SER A 601 -6.93 30.50 29.51
N ALA A 602 -7.39 31.72 29.24
CA ALA A 602 -8.58 31.94 28.43
C ALA A 602 -8.31 31.57 26.96
N ASP A 603 -7.04 31.69 26.54
CA ASP A 603 -6.52 31.34 25.21
C ASP A 603 -6.58 29.84 24.91
N ALA A 604 -6.56 28.97 25.93
CA ALA A 604 -6.73 27.53 25.76
C ALA A 604 -8.22 27.22 25.51
N VAL A 605 -8.61 27.12 24.25
CA VAL A 605 -9.99 26.87 23.82
C VAL A 605 -10.20 25.37 23.64
N PHE A 606 -10.85 24.76 24.62
CA PHE A 606 -11.24 23.34 24.54
C PHE A 606 -12.46 23.17 23.63
N PHE A 607 -12.42 22.14 22.78
CA PHE A 607 -13.57 21.69 22.04
C PHE A 607 -13.63 20.17 22.00
N ALA A 608 -14.85 19.65 21.90
CA ALA A 608 -15.13 18.23 21.79
C ALA A 608 -16.38 18.01 20.94
N GLY A 609 -16.45 16.88 20.23
CA GLY A 609 -17.57 16.58 19.35
C GLY A 609 -17.53 15.18 18.78
N VAL A 610 -18.51 14.86 17.94
CA VAL A 610 -18.59 13.57 17.24
C VAL A 610 -18.58 13.83 15.73
N CYS A 611 -17.66 13.20 15.01
CA CYS A 611 -17.52 13.32 13.56
C CYS A 611 -17.65 11.96 12.88
N ALA A 612 -18.12 11.95 11.63
CA ALA A 612 -17.89 10.83 10.73
C ALA A 612 -16.42 10.86 10.31
N ARG A 613 -15.65 9.83 10.66
CA ARG A 613 -14.21 9.78 10.38
C ARG A 613 -13.72 8.34 10.42
N TRP A 614 -12.85 8.01 9.45
CA TRP A 614 -12.07 6.77 9.49
C TRP A 614 -10.78 6.95 10.29
N LEU A 615 -9.89 7.87 9.87
CA LEU A 615 -8.64 8.17 10.58
C LEU A 615 -8.32 9.67 10.62
N LEU A 616 -8.15 10.31 9.45
CA LEU A 616 -7.68 11.70 9.36
C LEU A 616 -8.81 12.70 9.12
N TYR A 617 -9.52 12.55 7.99
CA TYR A 617 -10.44 13.57 7.51
C TYR A 617 -11.81 13.46 8.19
N PRO A 618 -12.21 14.44 9.02
CA PRO A 618 -13.56 14.48 9.58
C PRO A 618 -14.56 14.99 8.55
N GLU A 619 -15.76 14.43 8.58
CA GLU A 619 -16.93 14.90 7.84
C GLU A 619 -18.14 15.00 8.78
N ASN A 620 -19.09 15.89 8.47
CA ASN A 620 -20.38 16.00 9.16
C ASN A 620 -20.27 15.99 10.69
N CYS A 621 -19.42 16.86 11.25
CA CYS A 621 -19.19 16.92 12.69
C CYS A 621 -20.35 17.57 13.46
N ALA A 622 -20.64 16.99 14.63
CA ALA A 622 -21.54 17.53 15.64
C ALA A 622 -20.73 18.09 16.81
N TYR A 623 -20.63 19.42 16.90
CA TYR A 623 -20.03 20.12 18.04
C TYR A 623 -21.11 20.81 18.87
N PRO A 624 -21.12 20.64 20.21
CA PRO A 624 -21.98 21.42 21.08
C PRO A 624 -21.45 22.84 21.20
N LYS A 625 -22.34 23.79 21.46
CA LYS A 625 -21.95 25.17 21.80
C LYS A 625 -21.48 25.20 23.26
N LEU A 626 -20.17 25.13 23.46
CA LEU A 626 -19.56 25.21 24.79
C LEU A 626 -19.45 26.67 25.26
N LYS A 627 -20.09 27.00 26.38
CA LYS A 627 -19.91 28.29 27.08
C LYS A 627 -18.94 28.08 28.25
N LEU A 628 -17.65 28.12 27.95
CA LEU A 628 -16.59 27.91 28.94
C LEU A 628 -16.51 29.09 29.91
N ARG A 629 -16.47 28.81 31.21
CA ARG A 629 -16.28 29.84 32.25
C ARG A 629 -14.82 30.31 32.26
N ALA A 630 -14.56 31.45 32.89
CA ALA A 630 -13.20 31.99 33.02
C ALA A 630 -12.27 30.98 33.73
N PRO A 631 -10.99 30.90 33.34
CA PRO A 631 -10.02 30.05 34.00
C PRO A 631 -9.69 30.62 35.39
N ASP A 632 -10.12 29.92 36.44
CA ASP A 632 -9.84 30.24 37.85
C ASP A 632 -8.86 29.25 38.50
N GLY A 633 -8.31 28.32 37.70
CA GLY A 633 -7.41 27.27 38.15
C GLY A 633 -8.10 26.10 38.85
N GLN A 634 -9.43 26.07 38.93
CA GLN A 634 -10.21 24.98 39.53
C GLN A 634 -10.81 24.06 38.47
N TRP A 635 -11.17 22.85 38.88
CA TRP A 635 -11.96 21.93 38.07
C TRP A 635 -13.39 22.45 37.94
N GLN A 636 -13.91 22.45 36.72
CA GLN A 636 -15.25 22.92 36.41
C GLN A 636 -16.00 21.83 35.65
N HIS A 637 -17.18 21.46 36.17
CA HIS A 637 -18.05 20.48 35.56
C HIS A 637 -18.90 21.10 34.44
N TYR A 638 -18.99 20.39 33.31
CA TYR A 638 -19.82 20.76 32.17
C TYR A 638 -20.71 19.57 31.78
N GLU A 639 -21.98 19.86 31.54
CA GLU A 639 -22.92 18.93 30.90
C GLU A 639 -23.67 19.68 29.80
N VAL A 640 -23.59 19.16 28.58
CA VAL A 640 -24.17 19.81 27.40
C VAL A 640 -24.85 18.79 26.49
N ALA A 641 -25.99 19.18 25.91
CA ALA A 641 -26.63 18.40 24.87
C ALA A 641 -25.86 18.50 23.55
N LEU A 642 -25.66 17.36 22.89
CA LEU A 642 -25.04 17.23 21.58
C LEU A 642 -26.03 16.55 20.64
N ASN A 643 -26.41 17.25 19.56
CA ASN A 643 -27.27 16.70 18.52
C ASN A 643 -26.38 16.17 17.39
N GLY A 644 -26.47 14.87 17.14
CA GLY A 644 -25.75 14.19 16.06
C GLY A 644 -26.18 14.70 14.68
N GLN A 645 -25.25 14.66 13.74
CA GLN A 645 -25.53 14.97 12.33
C GLN A 645 -26.13 13.75 11.61
N ILE A 646 -26.61 13.98 10.39
CA ILE A 646 -26.99 12.88 9.50
C ILE A 646 -25.70 12.30 8.89
N TRP A 647 -25.32 11.12 9.38
CA TRP A 647 -24.23 10.33 8.81
C TRP A 647 -24.78 9.25 7.88
N PRO A 648 -24.10 8.92 6.77
CA PRO A 648 -24.46 7.76 5.96
C PRO A 648 -24.47 6.47 6.80
N ALA A 649 -25.31 5.52 6.40
CA ALA A 649 -25.44 4.26 7.14
C ALA A 649 -24.11 3.50 7.18
N ALA A 650 -23.76 2.96 8.36
CA ALA A 650 -22.52 2.24 8.62
C ALA A 650 -21.21 3.06 8.45
N THR A 651 -21.29 4.39 8.38
CA THR A 651 -20.10 5.24 8.47
C THR A 651 -19.52 5.20 9.89
N PRO A 652 -18.22 4.95 10.06
CA PRO A 652 -17.58 4.98 11.37
C PRO A 652 -17.62 6.41 11.93
N THR A 653 -17.97 6.51 13.21
CA THR A 653 -17.97 7.76 13.97
C THR A 653 -16.90 7.74 15.04
N GLN A 654 -16.31 8.90 15.27
CA GLN A 654 -15.31 9.11 16.32
C GLN A 654 -15.70 10.31 17.16
N PHE A 655 -15.59 10.14 18.48
CA PHE A 655 -15.52 11.25 19.40
C PHE A 655 -14.12 11.87 19.28
N GLU A 656 -14.05 13.18 19.21
CA GLU A 656 -12.81 13.93 19.23
C GLU A 656 -12.83 14.99 20.32
N MET A 657 -11.64 15.24 20.87
CA MET A 657 -11.38 16.39 21.72
C MET A 657 -9.99 16.97 21.44
N ALA A 658 -9.88 18.28 21.57
CA ALA A 658 -8.64 19.02 21.36
C ALA A 658 -8.68 20.38 22.06
N VAL A 659 -7.52 21.01 22.14
CA VAL A 659 -7.36 22.37 22.63
C VAL A 659 -6.71 23.19 21.52
N ASP A 660 -7.39 24.24 21.11
CA ASP A 660 -6.87 25.27 20.22
C ASP A 660 -6.41 26.48 21.03
N GLY A 661 -5.60 27.35 20.44
CA GLY A 661 -5.09 28.55 21.08
C GLY A 661 -3.61 28.78 20.86
N LYS A 662 -3.14 30.00 21.20
CA LYS A 662 -1.73 30.38 21.05
C LYS A 662 -0.85 29.87 22.19
N GLN A 663 -1.43 29.64 23.37
CA GLN A 663 -0.72 29.25 24.57
C GLN A 663 -1.65 28.66 25.63
N GLY A 664 -1.11 27.72 26.40
CA GLY A 664 -1.76 27.15 27.59
C GLY A 664 -2.00 25.66 27.45
N TYR A 665 -2.79 25.13 28.38
CA TYR A 665 -3.23 23.75 28.40
C TYR A 665 -4.64 23.65 28.98
N ALA A 666 -5.31 22.54 28.69
CA ALA A 666 -6.52 22.11 29.37
C ALA A 666 -6.34 20.71 29.94
N ASP A 667 -6.67 20.57 31.22
CA ASP A 667 -6.79 19.29 31.91
C ASP A 667 -8.26 18.83 31.79
N VAL A 668 -8.46 17.57 31.42
CA VAL A 668 -9.77 16.96 31.15
C VAL A 668 -9.90 15.65 31.92
N ASP A 669 -11.04 15.44 32.57
CA ASP A 669 -11.37 14.22 33.31
C ASP A 669 -12.87 13.89 33.28
N ASN A 670 -13.26 12.71 33.75
CA ASN A 670 -14.65 12.25 33.92
C ASN A 670 -15.52 12.40 32.66
N LEU A 671 -14.94 12.11 31.50
CA LEU A 671 -15.60 12.28 30.22
C LEU A 671 -16.67 11.18 29.99
N SER A 672 -17.89 11.58 29.65
CA SER A 672 -19.03 10.69 29.41
C SER A 672 -19.83 11.19 28.20
N LEU A 673 -20.17 10.28 27.28
CA LEU A 673 -21.02 10.56 26.13
C LEU A 673 -22.17 9.54 26.14
N ARG A 674 -23.34 9.99 26.59
CA ARG A 674 -24.51 9.11 26.75
C ARG A 674 -25.53 9.36 25.66
N ASP A 675 -25.99 8.29 25.02
CA ASP A 675 -27.15 8.33 24.13
C ASP A 675 -28.42 8.56 24.97
N LEU A 676 -29.14 9.64 24.69
CA LEU A 676 -30.31 10.05 25.46
C LEU A 676 -31.54 9.16 25.24
N ASP A 677 -31.61 8.41 24.12
CA ASP A 677 -32.75 7.53 23.89
C ASP A 677 -32.51 6.13 24.49
N SER A 678 -31.27 5.62 24.45
CA SER A 678 -30.93 4.27 24.96
C SER A 678 -30.35 4.27 26.37
N GLY A 679 -29.83 5.41 26.84
CA GLY A 679 -29.07 5.52 28.10
C GLY A 679 -27.66 4.92 28.04
N ALA A 680 -27.23 4.43 26.87
CA ALA A 680 -25.93 3.77 26.71
C ALA A 680 -24.78 4.78 26.80
N GLU A 681 -23.75 4.44 27.59
CA GLU A 681 -22.45 5.12 27.57
C GLU A 681 -21.68 4.67 26.33
N LEU A 682 -21.21 5.64 25.54
CA LEU A 682 -20.53 5.38 24.27
C LEU A 682 -19.01 5.46 24.39
N LEU A 683 -18.49 6.16 25.40
CA LEU A 683 -17.05 6.24 25.65
C LEU A 683 -16.58 5.14 26.59
N SER A 684 -15.37 4.67 26.34
CA SER A 684 -14.59 3.80 27.21
C SER A 684 -13.44 4.59 27.82
N ASN A 685 -13.09 4.26 29.07
CA ASN A 685 -11.95 4.88 29.78
C ASN A 685 -12.02 6.43 29.83
N GLY A 686 -13.20 6.98 30.11
CA GLY A 686 -13.44 8.43 30.19
C GLY A 686 -12.80 9.13 31.39
N GLY A 687 -12.49 8.39 32.46
CA GLY A 687 -11.73 8.87 33.63
C GLY A 687 -10.24 8.53 33.59
N PHE A 688 -9.72 8.13 32.42
CA PHE A 688 -8.28 7.93 32.13
C PHE A 688 -7.46 7.02 33.07
N SER A 689 -8.10 6.26 33.97
CA SER A 689 -7.41 5.35 34.91
C SER A 689 -6.55 4.30 34.20
N ALA A 690 -6.99 3.85 33.02
CA ALA A 690 -6.25 2.95 32.16
C ALA A 690 -5.35 3.66 31.13
N THR A 691 -4.95 4.91 31.40
CA THR A 691 -4.09 5.73 30.53
C THR A 691 -4.67 5.92 29.12
N SER A 692 -3.95 5.51 28.07
CA SER A 692 -4.36 5.67 26.68
C SER A 692 -5.23 4.54 26.13
N ASN A 693 -5.68 3.58 26.95
CA ASN A 693 -6.58 2.53 26.46
C ASN A 693 -7.81 3.15 25.80
N HIS A 694 -8.06 2.77 24.55
CA HIS A 694 -9.10 3.27 23.63
C HIS A 694 -8.96 4.73 23.16
N TRP A 695 -7.96 5.46 23.64
CA TRP A 695 -7.68 6.83 23.23
C TRP A 695 -6.52 6.86 22.24
N PHE A 696 -6.78 7.33 21.02
CA PHE A 696 -5.79 7.39 19.95
C PHE A 696 -5.59 8.83 19.52
N PHE A 697 -4.34 9.29 19.44
CA PHE A 697 -4.08 10.67 19.04
C PHE A 697 -4.00 10.81 17.51
N SER A 698 -4.25 12.01 17.00
CA SER A 698 -4.00 12.38 15.59
C SER A 698 -3.45 13.80 15.52
N SER A 699 -2.64 14.06 14.51
CA SER A 699 -2.12 15.39 14.19
C SER A 699 -2.26 15.59 12.68
N ASP A 700 -3.42 16.14 12.30
CA ASP A 700 -3.76 16.33 10.91
C ASP A 700 -3.08 17.60 10.37
N ARG A 701 -2.66 17.57 9.10
CA ARG A 701 -2.10 18.71 8.34
C ARG A 701 -0.71 19.23 8.75
N ASN A 702 -0.23 18.99 9.97
CA ASN A 702 1.16 19.28 10.37
C ASN A 702 1.97 18.00 10.65
N HIS A 703 2.70 17.50 9.63
CA HIS A 703 3.41 16.21 9.68
C HIS A 703 4.93 16.30 9.93
N PHE A 704 5.52 17.50 9.84
CA PHE A 704 6.96 17.69 10.02
C PHE A 704 7.49 17.42 11.43
N PRO A 705 6.71 17.64 12.51
CA PRO A 705 7.13 17.25 13.85
C PRO A 705 7.32 15.75 14.02
N TRP A 706 6.62 14.94 13.22
CA TRP A 706 6.53 13.51 13.42
C TRP A 706 7.43 12.72 12.47
N HIS A 707 7.72 13.28 11.29
CA HIS A 707 8.49 12.60 10.25
C HIS A 707 9.53 13.52 9.59
N ILE A 708 10.72 12.97 9.34
CA ILE A 708 11.76 13.63 8.52
C ILE A 708 11.34 13.73 7.05
N LYS A 709 10.38 12.90 6.62
CA LYS A 709 9.89 12.86 5.23
C LYS A 709 10.98 12.58 4.18
N ASN A 710 11.98 11.79 4.55
CA ASN A 710 12.98 11.22 3.65
C ASN A 710 13.69 10.05 4.31
N PHE A 711 13.60 8.87 3.73
CA PHE A 711 14.16 7.63 4.24
C PHE A 711 15.68 7.68 4.45
N TYR A 712 16.40 8.33 3.54
CA TYR A 712 17.87 8.37 3.56
C TYR A 712 18.36 9.32 4.66
N VAL A 713 17.76 10.50 4.76
CA VAL A 713 18.03 11.46 5.83
C VAL A 713 17.60 10.89 7.18
N ASN A 714 16.45 10.23 7.26
CA ASN A 714 15.99 9.54 8.48
C ASN A 714 16.97 8.45 8.90
N SER A 715 17.46 7.63 7.97
CA SER A 715 18.42 6.57 8.26
C SER A 715 19.74 7.14 8.80
N TYR A 716 20.22 8.25 8.25
CA TYR A 716 21.40 8.95 8.78
C TYR A 716 21.14 9.57 10.16
N PHE A 717 20.02 10.26 10.32
CA PHE A 717 19.63 10.89 11.58
C PHE A 717 19.57 9.87 12.72
N GLU A 718 18.91 8.72 12.49
CA GLU A 718 18.71 7.72 13.52
C GLU A 718 19.92 6.80 13.73
N LEU A 719 20.55 6.29 12.66
CA LEU A 719 21.60 5.26 12.72
C LEU A 719 23.04 5.81 12.59
N GLY A 720 23.19 7.10 12.27
CA GLY A 720 24.47 7.73 11.99
C GLY A 720 25.12 7.25 10.70
N ALA A 721 26.33 7.75 10.43
CA ALA A 721 27.08 7.41 9.22
C ALA A 721 27.37 5.91 9.10
N VAL A 722 27.70 5.22 10.20
CA VAL A 722 28.08 3.80 10.18
C VAL A 722 26.87 2.93 9.85
N GLY A 723 25.73 3.16 10.53
CA GLY A 723 24.53 2.39 10.29
C GLY A 723 23.90 2.70 8.93
N ALA A 724 23.89 3.96 8.50
CA ALA A 724 23.46 4.34 7.15
C ALA A 724 24.35 3.70 6.06
N ALA A 725 25.67 3.66 6.26
CA ALA A 725 26.58 2.98 5.34
C ALA A 725 26.35 1.45 5.32
N ALA A 726 26.14 0.82 6.48
CA ALA A 726 25.83 -0.62 6.56
C ALA A 726 24.52 -0.95 5.83
N LEU A 727 23.48 -0.15 6.02
CA LEU A 727 22.21 -0.27 5.32
C LEU A 727 22.39 -0.06 3.81
N GLY A 728 23.07 1.01 3.40
CA GLY A 728 23.37 1.31 2.00
C GLY A 728 24.12 0.16 1.31
N LEU A 729 25.19 -0.35 1.93
CA LEU A 729 25.95 -1.49 1.42
C LEU A 729 25.10 -2.76 1.31
N LEU A 730 24.26 -3.05 2.32
CA LEU A 730 23.36 -4.20 2.29
C LEU A 730 22.38 -4.09 1.12
N LEU A 731 21.78 -2.90 0.92
CA LEU A 731 20.84 -2.63 -0.16
C LEU A 731 21.52 -2.72 -1.51
N SER A 732 22.61 -2.01 -1.74
CA SER A 732 23.33 -2.00 -3.02
C SER A 732 23.83 -3.39 -3.42
N ALA A 733 24.44 -4.14 -2.51
CA ALA A 733 24.94 -5.49 -2.80
C ALA A 733 23.79 -6.48 -3.04
N SER A 734 22.68 -6.36 -2.30
CA SER A 734 21.48 -7.17 -2.53
C SER A 734 20.85 -6.85 -3.88
N PHE A 735 20.72 -5.57 -4.21
CA PHE A 735 20.11 -5.11 -5.46
C PHE A 735 20.96 -5.53 -6.65
N ALA A 736 22.28 -5.37 -6.60
CA ALA A 736 23.20 -5.88 -7.62
C ALA A 736 23.06 -7.40 -7.79
N SER A 737 23.00 -8.15 -6.68
CA SER A 737 22.82 -9.59 -6.75
C SER A 737 21.47 -10.02 -7.33
N LEU A 738 20.39 -9.29 -7.03
CA LEU A 738 19.05 -9.60 -7.56
C LEU A 738 18.93 -9.18 -9.03
N ALA A 739 19.48 -8.04 -9.41
CA ALA A 739 19.54 -7.58 -10.80
C ALA A 739 20.29 -8.59 -11.68
N MET A 740 21.47 -9.06 -11.25
CA MET A 740 22.20 -10.09 -11.98
C MET A 740 21.41 -11.38 -12.15
N ARG A 741 20.68 -11.81 -11.11
CA ARG A 741 19.80 -12.99 -11.18
C ARG A 741 18.61 -12.77 -12.10
N GLY A 742 17.99 -11.59 -12.05
CA GLY A 742 16.90 -11.22 -12.94
C GLY A 742 17.32 -11.19 -14.41
N LEU A 743 18.51 -10.64 -14.72
CA LEU A 743 19.11 -10.70 -16.06
C LEU A 743 19.40 -12.14 -16.52
N ASN A 744 19.55 -13.08 -15.59
CA ASN A 744 19.69 -14.50 -15.87
C ASN A 744 18.34 -15.25 -15.87
N GLY A 745 17.21 -14.55 -15.75
CA GLY A 745 15.86 -15.12 -15.86
C GLY A 745 15.20 -15.52 -14.54
N ASP A 746 15.77 -15.18 -13.39
CA ASP A 746 15.16 -15.44 -12.08
C ASP A 746 14.02 -14.44 -11.81
N SER A 747 12.78 -14.89 -12.03
CA SER A 747 11.58 -14.07 -11.82
C SER A 747 11.38 -13.66 -10.37
N THR A 748 11.81 -14.46 -9.40
CA THR A 748 11.70 -14.11 -7.97
C THR A 748 12.59 -12.92 -7.67
N ALA A 749 13.82 -12.94 -8.20
CA ALA A 749 14.77 -11.84 -8.01
C ALA A 749 14.30 -10.55 -8.70
N THR A 750 13.76 -10.65 -9.93
CA THR A 750 13.22 -9.50 -10.66
C THR A 750 12.08 -8.84 -9.91
N ILE A 751 11.11 -9.62 -9.43
CA ILE A 751 9.94 -9.06 -8.74
C ILE A 751 10.32 -8.52 -7.36
N ALA A 752 11.15 -9.22 -6.60
CA ALA A 752 11.59 -8.72 -5.30
C ALA A 752 12.41 -7.42 -5.46
N LEU A 753 13.25 -7.31 -6.48
CA LEU A 753 13.95 -6.07 -6.77
C LEU A 753 12.98 -4.94 -7.13
N ALA A 754 11.99 -5.21 -7.99
CA ALA A 754 10.97 -4.23 -8.36
C ALA A 754 10.16 -3.75 -7.15
N ALA A 755 9.72 -4.69 -6.29
CA ALA A 755 9.02 -4.40 -5.04
C ALA A 755 9.83 -3.51 -4.09
N MET A 756 11.08 -3.89 -3.82
CA MET A 756 11.95 -3.10 -2.93
C MET A 756 12.37 -1.77 -3.55
N ALA A 757 12.57 -1.70 -4.86
CA ALA A 757 12.86 -0.44 -5.56
C ALA A 757 11.67 0.51 -5.50
N GLY A 758 10.45 0.02 -5.77
CA GLY A 758 9.22 0.82 -5.60
C GLY A 758 9.08 1.33 -4.18
N PHE A 759 9.26 0.47 -3.18
CA PHE A 759 9.26 0.85 -1.76
C PHE A 759 10.27 1.97 -1.45
N LEU A 760 11.52 1.85 -1.89
CA LEU A 760 12.56 2.86 -1.64
C LEU A 760 12.36 4.16 -2.44
N LEU A 761 11.65 4.13 -3.57
CA LEU A 761 11.26 5.34 -4.31
C LEU A 761 10.23 6.15 -3.53
N VAL A 762 9.32 5.50 -2.79
CA VAL A 762 8.47 6.22 -1.82
C VAL A 762 9.32 6.92 -0.76
N GLY A 763 10.40 6.26 -0.33
CA GLY A 763 11.35 6.78 0.64
C GLY A 763 12.12 8.04 0.21
N LEU A 764 12.05 8.46 -1.05
CA LEU A 764 12.59 9.77 -1.46
C LEU A 764 11.83 10.94 -0.82
N PHE A 765 10.57 10.73 -0.45
CA PHE A 765 9.66 11.78 0.06
C PHE A 765 9.00 11.44 1.40
N ASP A 766 9.21 10.22 1.93
CA ASP A 766 8.72 9.84 3.25
C ASP A 766 9.73 9.03 4.06
N SER A 767 9.53 8.99 5.38
CA SER A 767 10.24 8.09 6.29
C SER A 767 9.51 6.75 6.29
N LEU A 768 10.25 5.66 6.09
CA LEU A 768 9.66 4.33 5.90
C LEU A 768 9.86 3.41 7.11
N PHE A 769 11.04 3.47 7.73
CA PHE A 769 11.44 2.51 8.78
C PHE A 769 11.10 2.98 10.20
N ASP A 770 10.56 4.18 10.35
CA ASP A 770 9.84 4.67 11.53
C ASP A 770 8.45 4.02 11.70
N VAL A 771 8.01 3.26 10.68
CA VAL A 771 6.81 2.41 10.67
C VAL A 771 7.21 0.93 10.73
N PRO A 772 7.14 0.27 11.91
CA PRO A 772 7.75 -1.05 12.13
C PRO A 772 7.26 -2.18 11.20
N ARG A 773 5.97 -2.18 10.86
CA ARG A 773 5.35 -3.14 9.93
C ARG A 773 5.95 -3.04 8.51
N LEU A 774 6.35 -1.84 8.08
CA LEU A 774 6.99 -1.63 6.78
C LEU A 774 8.42 -2.16 6.78
N THR A 775 9.17 -1.91 7.86
CA THR A 775 10.49 -2.51 8.08
C THR A 775 10.39 -4.04 8.01
N LEU A 776 9.41 -4.62 8.71
CA LEU A 776 9.19 -6.07 8.71
C LEU A 776 8.94 -6.63 7.30
N VAL A 777 7.96 -6.10 6.56
CA VAL A 777 7.63 -6.62 5.22
C VAL A 777 8.81 -6.45 4.26
N PHE A 778 9.54 -5.34 4.35
CA PHE A 778 10.74 -5.09 3.53
C PHE A 778 11.79 -6.19 3.75
N PHE A 779 12.14 -6.48 5.00
CA PHE A 779 13.11 -7.53 5.30
C PHE A 779 12.58 -8.93 4.98
N MET A 780 11.28 -9.20 5.15
CA MET A 780 10.69 -10.47 4.73
C MET A 780 10.83 -10.70 3.21
N VAL A 781 10.57 -9.68 2.39
CA VAL A 781 10.78 -9.73 0.93
C VAL A 781 12.26 -9.92 0.59
N LEU A 782 13.15 -9.16 1.25
CA LEU A 782 14.60 -9.30 1.07
C LEU A 782 15.07 -10.72 1.38
N TYR A 783 14.65 -11.29 2.52
CA TYR A 783 15.01 -12.65 2.92
C TYR A 783 14.44 -13.68 1.96
N ALA A 784 13.16 -13.57 1.59
CA ALA A 784 12.51 -14.48 0.67
C ALA A 784 13.22 -14.58 -0.67
N ALA A 785 13.69 -13.44 -1.20
CA ALA A 785 14.43 -13.38 -2.45
C ALA A 785 15.89 -13.87 -2.31
N SER A 786 16.49 -13.75 -1.13
CA SER A 786 17.93 -13.94 -0.92
C SER A 786 18.35 -15.33 -0.46
N LEU A 787 17.43 -16.14 0.08
CA LEU A 787 17.73 -17.49 0.56
C LEU A 787 18.20 -18.41 -0.58
N ARG A 788 19.34 -19.10 -0.38
CA ARG A 788 19.94 -20.03 -1.34
C ARG A 788 20.30 -21.39 -0.73
N PRO A 789 20.28 -22.49 -1.51
CA PRO A 789 20.78 -23.78 -1.06
C PRO A 789 22.27 -23.71 -0.66
N GLN A 790 22.64 -24.27 0.49
CA GLN A 790 24.02 -24.23 1.02
C GLN A 790 25.04 -24.89 0.07
N ARG A 791 24.67 -25.95 -0.67
CA ARG A 791 25.56 -26.60 -1.66
C ARG A 791 25.94 -25.70 -2.84
N ALA A 792 25.08 -24.77 -3.23
CA ALA A 792 25.38 -23.80 -4.29
C ALA A 792 26.38 -22.72 -3.83
N MET A 793 26.55 -22.53 -2.52
CA MET A 793 27.44 -21.50 -1.95
C MET A 793 28.90 -21.95 -1.85
N ALA A 794 29.17 -23.27 -1.84
CA ALA A 794 30.53 -23.83 -1.83
C ALA A 794 31.16 -23.89 -3.24
N ALA A 795 30.37 -23.76 -4.30
CA ALA A 795 30.86 -23.70 -5.67
C ALA A 795 31.28 -22.27 -6.03
N SER A 796 32.53 -21.92 -5.73
CA SER A 796 33.16 -20.70 -6.27
C SER A 796 33.11 -20.70 -7.81
N PRO A 797 32.86 -19.54 -8.47
CA PRO A 797 32.82 -19.44 -9.93
C PRO A 797 34.14 -19.79 -10.62
N ARG A 798 35.25 -19.95 -9.88
CA ARG A 798 36.53 -20.45 -10.42
C ARG A 798 36.44 -21.89 -10.94
N ARG A 799 35.60 -22.77 -10.36
CA ARG A 799 35.52 -24.18 -10.78
C ARG A 799 34.68 -24.40 -12.04
N SER A 800 33.73 -23.51 -12.39
CA SER A 800 32.95 -23.63 -13.62
C SER A 800 33.76 -23.23 -14.87
N ARG A 801 34.68 -22.26 -14.74
CA ARG A 801 35.67 -21.95 -15.80
C ARG A 801 36.69 -23.06 -15.99
N GLN A 802 37.11 -23.74 -14.91
CA GLN A 802 38.07 -24.84 -14.99
C GLN A 802 37.45 -26.12 -15.58
N ARG A 803 36.18 -26.42 -15.29
CA ARG A 803 35.43 -27.50 -15.97
C ARG A 803 35.12 -27.19 -17.45
N ARG A 804 34.91 -25.92 -17.82
CA ARG A 804 34.78 -25.53 -19.24
C ARG A 804 36.12 -25.61 -19.99
N ARG A 805 37.26 -25.29 -19.35
CA ARG A 805 38.58 -25.50 -19.98
C ARG A 805 38.91 -26.98 -20.16
N LEU A 806 38.68 -27.81 -19.15
CA LEU A 806 38.92 -29.26 -19.25
C LEU A 806 38.04 -29.96 -20.30
N HIS A 807 36.81 -29.47 -20.53
CA HIS A 807 35.95 -30.00 -21.60
C HIS A 807 36.30 -29.48 -23.00
N VAL A 808 36.98 -28.33 -23.12
CA VAL A 808 37.44 -27.80 -24.41
C VAL A 808 38.81 -28.39 -24.78
N GLU A 809 39.67 -28.66 -23.79
CA GLU A 809 40.94 -29.38 -24.00
C GLU A 809 40.69 -30.87 -24.32
N ALA A 810 39.71 -31.53 -23.69
CA ALA A 810 39.36 -32.92 -24.01
C ALA A 810 38.62 -33.10 -25.36
N ALA A 811 38.17 -32.01 -25.99
CA ALA A 811 37.54 -32.03 -27.31
C ALA A 811 38.49 -31.58 -28.44
N ALA A 812 39.73 -31.22 -28.10
CA ALA A 812 40.79 -30.89 -29.06
C ALA A 812 41.75 -32.07 -29.32
N ASP A 813 41.68 -33.14 -28.50
CA ASP A 813 42.46 -34.37 -28.63
C ASP A 813 41.65 -35.58 -29.15
N THR A 814 40.49 -35.32 -29.78
CA THR A 814 39.70 -36.29 -30.57
C THR A 814 39.33 -35.67 -31.90
#